data_AF-A0A1G3PKU0-F1
#
_entry.id   AF-A0A1G3PKU0-F1
#
_cell.length_a   1.000
_cell.length_b   1.000
_cell.length_c   1.000
_cell.angle_alpha   90.00
_cell.angle_beta   90.00
_cell.angle_gamma   90.00
#
_symmetry.space_group_name_H-M   'P 1'
#
loop_
_entity.id
_entity.type
_entity.pdbx_description
1 polymer ?
#
loop_
_entity_poly.entity_id
_entity_poly.type
_entity_poly.pdbx_seq_one_letter_code
_entity_poly.pdbx_strand_id
1 'polypeptide(L)'
;MINFLKKKYIPLFILTGALLRSSIYCASLEKELVIKQNNYSINIGTRGQFAFYIKKIRMLSSGAMMFGFAPAQFQDSAMKEIRCSEDEKTGEKIITIKGLFDGLAFTETINYQADKFSIAYDIEVMEDTPAVQKGNLRFNILKLPMDILETIAGAKYRLETAEGQKSDGSLSSMLPNNTKLQYLEFSGANGEYAFFDFSKTKAVLYERRSEAKPEGLWIFSYPLPVEGSSGVIKKGYRGRMEFTVFLTPRKSAAGTAPAGKINLLKNPSLEVCANPGYPDYWGVGQSLRIKNFNPFCRLQNQDSWHGKNCIFIKNDNPQTNEKFYYSSIFLPVIPGKTYTFSTYIKSDREGAAAYLAARGVTIIKKNASAYFSKPVKTTTAWERYSMTFNTEGISRIEVKVQFMEGNYFLDALQLEEGDTATSFKAEGPAEQKTDTVQGVSETTTAMVPEIKCPVIAAPLLDGIPDDACWKQAAHIPVFYLHTAAGEKEPQDKTEAWIARGEDSLYLAFRCAGTNFKSEIRAHDSEIYRDDCIEIFADPDSDAKDYYHLAYNIHGSTYDREVTATPGSSWEPEWEVKTGRQKDGWTSEVKIPFSCFTIKQNAARTMRINLCRENQNLKQYSSWSPVFGSFHSPGRFGKITFPEMDFSAYSISIENLIFKKEFIKGREYSLQLEICNSSQKPRRLGIDIKTISASGNINDTEHKTEDTFPIGNKQLVIKGFSIAEDIKSCTARIRVKDEEKNLVLASFLSRPVSVPTGTAILVEQNIYQQENNAKIFVHYEFSPELMRQENPELKLFSEKGQELRSIPAVPSHPFRNVFIMKIDDLPAGKYKVVSCLKDGTELGTDFLKKISADISVSVLNRNNGAVMVNGKPEFIRGILLQESASDDLLPYYRQWIKEIKEKNFNVIELGMKAPYQMSEITEKGIKEILDYAQETGLKVILWFSDRKKEYNSYLEDKMGKFRNHPALLGWQIVDEPAGGGNVSEAEVRVRYEFAKKLDPQHISFMNDVPVGFQKRYGAYPETGILPTDALCITYYPIADHHEDAADVGNFDNCPAIFNDMKQEAKKGGQAVWFWTQSFGYRWNWKRTPTPEEAVYLAYVPLVHGATGILHFMYRPEVEALWNKISELNLELSKLSPVIFAEPVGDAVIIAETVHGLLRKHNGSFYFIAVNTAASPRTVSFNLGALIGFDNAQAQVIFENRKLVCTKGVICDTFSGYERHVYGVKK
;
A
#
# COMPACT_ATOMS: atom_id res chain seq x y z
N MET A 1 21.97 -52.36 -32.13
CA MET A 1 21.41 -51.35 -31.19
C MET A 1 19.92 -51.11 -31.41
N ILE A 2 19.46 -50.54 -32.54
CA ILE A 2 18.03 -50.37 -32.89
C ILE A 2 17.21 -51.69 -32.86
N ASN A 3 17.79 -52.82 -33.24
CA ASN A 3 17.11 -54.13 -33.18
C ASN A 3 17.10 -54.78 -31.79
N PHE A 4 18.01 -54.39 -30.88
CA PHE A 4 17.99 -54.81 -29.47
C PHE A 4 16.91 -54.04 -28.70
N LEU A 5 16.66 -52.79 -29.10
CA LEU A 5 15.63 -51.87 -28.57
C LEU A 5 14.18 -52.25 -28.91
N LYS A 6 13.94 -53.25 -29.77
CA LYS A 6 12.58 -53.65 -30.20
C LYS A 6 11.95 -54.79 -29.39
N LYS A 7 12.65 -55.47 -28.48
CA LYS A 7 12.18 -56.78 -27.98
C LYS A 7 11.91 -56.97 -26.48
N LYS A 8 12.16 -56.02 -25.58
CA LYS A 8 11.64 -56.00 -24.20
C LYS A 8 12.10 -54.70 -23.54
N TYR A 9 11.24 -54.07 -22.73
CA TYR A 9 11.45 -52.81 -21.98
C TYR A 9 11.19 -51.50 -22.75
N ILE A 10 9.92 -51.12 -22.80
CA ILE A 10 9.43 -49.74 -23.01
C ILE A 10 9.17 -49.19 -21.60
N PRO A 11 10.23 -48.85 -20.83
CA PRO A 11 10.54 -47.44 -20.63
C PRO A 11 12.02 -47.23 -20.25
N LEU A 12 12.89 -46.99 -21.24
CA LEU A 12 14.18 -46.33 -20.97
C LEU A 12 14.78 -45.70 -22.25
N PHE A 13 13.99 -44.85 -22.89
CA PHE A 13 14.52 -43.78 -23.73
C PHE A 13 13.83 -42.50 -23.28
N ILE A 14 14.29 -41.97 -22.15
CA ILE A 14 14.51 -40.54 -21.91
C ILE A 14 15.46 -40.41 -20.73
N LEU A 15 16.73 -40.37 -21.14
CA LEU A 15 17.85 -39.85 -20.41
C LEU A 15 18.16 -38.49 -21.05
N THR A 16 17.34 -37.47 -20.82
CA THR A 16 17.56 -36.11 -21.37
C THR A 16 16.90 -35.01 -20.52
N GLY A 17 17.14 -35.02 -19.22
CA GLY A 17 16.81 -33.89 -18.32
C GLY A 17 18.06 -33.19 -17.80
N ALA A 18 19.03 -33.95 -17.29
CA ALA A 18 20.29 -33.41 -16.78
C ALA A 18 21.40 -33.28 -17.84
N LEU A 19 21.23 -33.85 -19.04
CA LEU A 19 22.20 -33.74 -20.14
C LEU A 19 22.06 -32.46 -21.00
N LEU A 20 20.99 -31.68 -20.84
CA LEU A 20 20.59 -30.65 -21.82
C LEU A 20 20.71 -29.20 -21.36
N ARG A 21 21.25 -28.91 -20.16
CA ARG A 21 21.58 -27.51 -19.83
C ARG A 21 22.99 -27.10 -20.26
N SER A 22 23.92 -28.05 -20.40
CA SER A 22 25.25 -27.80 -20.96
C SER A 22 25.41 -28.21 -22.44
N SER A 23 24.51 -29.02 -23.02
CA SER A 23 24.55 -29.31 -24.47
C SER A 23 23.40 -28.72 -25.33
N ILE A 24 22.39 -28.04 -24.75
CA ILE A 24 21.47 -27.17 -25.52
C ILE A 24 21.88 -25.70 -25.41
N TYR A 25 23.07 -25.41 -25.89
CA TYR A 25 23.13 -24.39 -26.93
C TYR A 25 23.05 -25.02 -28.34
N CYS A 26 22.97 -26.37 -28.48
CA CYS A 26 23.10 -27.04 -29.78
C CYS A 26 22.01 -28.06 -30.23
N ALA A 27 20.98 -28.50 -29.48
CA ALA A 27 19.90 -29.34 -30.06
C ALA A 27 18.55 -29.34 -29.29
N SER A 28 17.43 -29.01 -29.95
CA SER A 28 16.08 -28.89 -29.39
C SER A 28 15.28 -30.22 -29.29
N LEU A 29 14.52 -30.42 -28.21
CA LEU A 29 13.41 -31.39 -28.16
C LEU A 29 12.18 -30.83 -28.88
N GLU A 30 11.56 -31.60 -29.78
CA GLU A 30 10.40 -31.13 -30.56
C GLU A 30 9.08 -31.09 -29.76
N LYS A 31 8.91 -31.94 -28.73
CA LYS A 31 7.69 -32.02 -27.90
C LYS A 31 8.01 -32.44 -26.46
N GLU A 32 7.11 -32.10 -25.53
CA GLU A 32 7.21 -32.47 -24.11
C GLU A 32 6.95 -33.98 -23.90
N LEU A 33 7.65 -34.58 -22.93
CA LEU A 33 7.42 -35.97 -22.52
C LEU A 33 6.78 -36.03 -21.14
N VAL A 34 5.66 -36.75 -21.04
CA VAL A 34 4.95 -37.02 -19.79
C VAL A 34 4.99 -38.52 -19.47
N ILE A 35 5.52 -38.88 -18.31
CA ILE A 35 5.47 -40.24 -17.76
C ILE A 35 4.42 -40.25 -16.65
N LYS A 36 3.40 -41.11 -16.76
CA LYS A 36 2.29 -41.19 -15.80
C LYS A 36 2.23 -42.56 -15.12
N GLN A 37 2.03 -42.56 -13.80
CA GLN A 37 1.71 -43.70 -12.95
C GLN A 37 0.50 -43.33 -12.08
N ASN A 38 -0.18 -44.32 -11.47
CA ASN A 38 -1.45 -44.11 -10.77
C ASN A 38 -1.40 -43.04 -9.66
N ASN A 39 -0.23 -42.81 -9.06
CA ASN A 39 -0.07 -41.87 -7.94
C ASN A 39 0.87 -40.69 -8.23
N TYR A 40 1.53 -40.64 -9.39
CA TYR A 40 2.43 -39.55 -9.75
C TYR A 40 2.64 -39.39 -11.27
N SER A 41 3.12 -38.21 -11.68
CA SER A 41 3.57 -37.98 -13.06
C SER A 41 4.87 -37.18 -13.12
N ILE A 42 5.69 -37.46 -14.13
CA ILE A 42 6.94 -36.75 -14.41
C ILE A 42 6.77 -36.07 -15.77
N ASN A 43 6.95 -34.76 -15.82
CA ASN A 43 6.75 -33.98 -17.03
C ASN A 43 8.04 -33.26 -17.42
N ILE A 44 8.57 -33.52 -18.61
CA ILE A 44 9.87 -33.05 -19.08
C ILE A 44 9.61 -32.11 -20.27
N GLY A 45 9.83 -30.82 -20.04
CA GLY A 45 9.62 -29.76 -21.02
C GLY A 45 10.73 -29.71 -22.08
N THR A 46 10.45 -29.09 -23.23
CA THR A 46 11.35 -28.99 -24.39
C THR A 46 12.67 -28.24 -24.13
N ARG A 47 12.81 -27.61 -22.96
CA ARG A 47 14.00 -26.90 -22.48
C ARG A 47 14.77 -27.64 -21.38
N GLY A 48 14.55 -28.95 -21.22
CA GLY A 48 15.24 -29.78 -20.23
C GLY A 48 14.79 -29.59 -18.78
N GLN A 49 13.76 -28.78 -18.55
CA GLN A 49 13.12 -28.60 -17.25
C GLN A 49 12.19 -29.78 -16.95
N PHE A 50 12.29 -30.36 -15.75
CA PHE A 50 11.41 -31.46 -15.32
C PHE A 50 10.56 -31.03 -14.11
N ALA A 51 9.32 -31.49 -14.07
CA ALA A 51 8.40 -31.29 -12.97
C ALA A 51 7.86 -32.64 -12.51
N PHE A 52 7.92 -32.89 -11.21
CA PHE A 52 7.43 -34.12 -10.57
C PHE A 52 6.14 -33.80 -9.82
N TYR A 53 5.11 -34.63 -10.00
CA TYR A 53 3.80 -34.41 -9.44
C TYR A 53 3.37 -35.63 -8.64
N ILE A 54 3.21 -35.50 -7.31
CA ILE A 54 2.59 -36.54 -6.44
C ILE A 54 1.29 -35.97 -5.89
N LYS A 55 0.13 -36.57 -6.18
CA LYS A 55 -1.18 -36.23 -5.55
C LYS A 55 -1.42 -34.72 -5.27
N LYS A 56 -1.10 -33.84 -6.23
CA LYS A 56 -1.20 -32.35 -6.20
C LYS A 56 -0.01 -31.57 -5.63
N ILE A 57 1.03 -32.23 -5.13
CA ILE A 57 2.31 -31.58 -4.79
C ILE A 57 3.16 -31.53 -6.04
N ARG A 58 3.43 -30.31 -6.50
CA ARG A 58 4.33 -30.04 -7.61
C ARG A 58 5.72 -29.71 -7.10
N MET A 59 6.68 -30.53 -7.48
CA MET A 59 8.09 -30.25 -7.26
C MET A 59 8.71 -29.74 -8.56
N LEU A 60 9.22 -28.53 -8.50
CA LEU A 60 9.87 -27.85 -9.62
C LEU A 60 11.39 -28.05 -9.53
N SER A 61 12.02 -28.41 -10.65
CA SER A 61 13.48 -28.26 -10.79
C SER A 61 13.90 -26.90 -11.33
N SER A 62 13.00 -25.91 -11.43
CA SER A 62 13.37 -24.56 -11.86
C SER A 62 14.27 -23.91 -10.81
N GLY A 63 15.57 -24.09 -10.99
CA GLY A 63 16.60 -23.70 -10.01
C GLY A 63 17.40 -24.86 -9.42
N ALA A 64 17.25 -26.11 -9.90
CA ALA A 64 18.19 -27.17 -9.59
C ALA A 64 19.54 -26.83 -10.26
N MET A 65 20.32 -25.97 -9.60
CA MET A 65 21.77 -25.90 -9.82
C MET A 65 22.29 -27.33 -9.65
N MET A 66 23.07 -27.83 -10.59
CA MET A 66 24.14 -28.72 -10.15
C MET A 66 25.02 -27.84 -9.27
N PHE A 67 25.10 -28.17 -7.99
CA PHE A 67 26.12 -27.73 -7.04
C PHE A 67 26.65 -26.31 -7.27
N GLY A 68 25.93 -25.33 -6.72
CA GLY A 68 26.47 -24.02 -6.32
C GLY A 68 27.40 -23.28 -7.28
N PHE A 69 27.03 -23.03 -8.55
CA PHE A 69 27.65 -21.94 -9.34
C PHE A 69 26.65 -21.26 -10.28
N ALA A 70 26.85 -19.96 -10.51
CA ALA A 70 26.07 -19.20 -11.49
C ALA A 70 26.30 -19.77 -12.91
N PRO A 71 25.30 -19.74 -13.81
CA PRO A 71 25.40 -20.32 -15.16
C PRO A 71 26.56 -19.76 -16.02
N ALA A 72 27.16 -18.64 -15.64
CA ALA A 72 28.21 -17.96 -16.38
C ALA A 72 29.61 -18.60 -16.26
N GLN A 73 29.80 -19.69 -15.51
CA GLN A 73 31.13 -20.24 -15.16
C GLN A 73 31.41 -21.70 -15.59
N PHE A 74 30.52 -22.37 -16.32
CA PHE A 74 30.74 -23.76 -16.76
C PHE A 74 31.45 -23.85 -18.13
N GLN A 75 32.46 -24.73 -18.24
CA GLN A 75 33.04 -25.18 -19.52
C GLN A 75 32.75 -26.67 -19.74
N ASP A 76 32.63 -27.09 -21.01
CA ASP A 76 32.14 -28.42 -21.47
C ASP A 76 32.94 -29.65 -21.00
N SER A 77 34.12 -29.47 -20.39
CA SER A 77 35.09 -30.55 -20.12
C SER A 77 34.88 -31.33 -18.81
N ALA A 78 33.82 -31.04 -18.05
CA ALA A 78 33.66 -31.54 -16.67
C ALA A 78 32.99 -32.94 -16.53
N MET A 79 32.33 -33.47 -17.56
CA MET A 79 31.59 -34.75 -17.48
C MET A 79 32.40 -35.92 -18.05
N LYS A 80 32.49 -37.05 -17.35
CA LYS A 80 33.37 -38.17 -17.76
C LYS A 80 32.63 -39.46 -18.12
N GLU A 81 31.51 -39.81 -17.48
CA GLU A 81 30.83 -41.10 -17.73
C GLU A 81 29.34 -41.13 -17.30
N ILE A 82 28.46 -41.85 -18.02
CA ILE A 82 27.08 -42.16 -17.61
C ILE A 82 26.77 -43.63 -17.91
N ARG A 83 26.22 -44.39 -16.95
CA ARG A 83 25.81 -45.80 -17.09
C ARG A 83 24.40 -46.01 -16.54
N CYS A 84 23.65 -46.94 -17.14
CA CYS A 84 22.37 -47.39 -16.61
C CYS A 84 22.32 -48.91 -16.59
N SER A 85 21.76 -49.47 -15.53
CA SER A 85 21.61 -50.90 -15.30
C SER A 85 20.30 -51.18 -14.54
N GLU A 86 19.76 -52.38 -14.71
CA GLU A 86 18.61 -52.87 -13.96
C GLU A 86 19.07 -54.06 -13.14
N ASP A 87 18.82 -54.03 -11.83
CA ASP A 87 19.15 -55.14 -10.95
C ASP A 87 18.14 -56.28 -11.18
N GLU A 88 18.61 -57.36 -11.78
CA GLU A 88 17.76 -58.50 -12.18
C GLU A 88 17.11 -59.24 -10.99
N LYS A 89 17.59 -59.06 -9.74
CA LYS A 89 17.02 -59.69 -8.54
C LYS A 89 15.95 -58.83 -7.88
N THR A 90 16.12 -57.51 -7.86
CA THR A 90 15.21 -56.60 -7.14
C THR A 90 14.24 -55.86 -8.06
N GLY A 91 14.49 -55.88 -9.38
CA GLY A 91 13.77 -55.07 -10.36
C GLY A 91 14.01 -53.57 -10.20
N GLU A 92 15.02 -53.20 -9.41
CA GLU A 92 15.40 -51.81 -9.15
C GLU A 92 16.22 -51.29 -10.32
N LYS A 93 15.86 -50.11 -10.82
CA LYS A 93 16.59 -49.50 -11.94
C LYS A 93 17.53 -48.44 -11.43
N ILE A 94 18.78 -48.53 -11.88
CA ILE A 94 19.93 -47.77 -11.38
C ILE A 94 20.52 -46.96 -12.52
N ILE A 95 20.74 -45.67 -12.27
CA ILE A 95 21.45 -44.76 -13.19
C ILE A 95 22.64 -44.18 -12.46
N THR A 96 23.85 -44.27 -13.01
CA THR A 96 25.08 -43.71 -12.43
C THR A 96 25.73 -42.70 -13.37
N ILE A 97 26.15 -41.55 -12.86
CA ILE A 97 26.72 -40.41 -13.59
C ILE A 97 28.03 -40.00 -12.90
N LYS A 98 29.14 -39.79 -13.62
CA LYS A 98 30.45 -39.40 -13.05
C LYS A 98 31.06 -38.17 -13.76
N GLY A 99 31.68 -37.28 -12.98
CA GLY A 99 32.33 -36.05 -13.50
C GLY A 99 33.45 -35.50 -12.61
N LEU A 100 34.16 -34.47 -13.08
CA LEU A 100 35.22 -33.73 -12.40
C LEU A 100 35.09 -32.22 -12.72
N PHE A 101 34.94 -31.37 -11.70
CA PHE A 101 34.78 -29.93 -11.84
C PHE A 101 35.67 -29.15 -10.86
N ASP A 102 36.56 -28.30 -11.37
CA ASP A 102 37.47 -27.40 -10.59
C ASP A 102 38.09 -28.07 -9.33
N GLY A 103 38.67 -29.26 -9.51
CA GLY A 103 39.28 -30.03 -8.43
C GLY A 103 38.32 -30.91 -7.62
N LEU A 104 37.04 -31.06 -8.01
CA LEU A 104 36.03 -31.91 -7.34
C LEU A 104 35.50 -33.01 -8.27
N ALA A 105 35.79 -34.28 -7.98
CA ALA A 105 35.18 -35.43 -8.65
C ALA A 105 33.82 -35.75 -8.01
N PHE A 106 32.86 -36.23 -8.80
CA PHE A 106 31.55 -36.67 -8.30
C PHE A 106 31.01 -37.88 -9.05
N THR A 107 30.15 -38.65 -8.37
CA THR A 107 29.34 -39.74 -8.89
C THR A 107 27.91 -39.62 -8.36
N GLU A 108 26.91 -39.42 -9.21
CA GLU A 108 25.49 -39.43 -8.86
C GLU A 108 24.89 -40.79 -9.22
N THR A 109 24.11 -41.40 -8.33
CA THR A 109 23.42 -42.68 -8.52
C THR A 109 21.94 -42.52 -8.18
N ILE A 110 21.06 -42.78 -9.14
CA ILE A 110 19.60 -42.70 -8.98
C ILE A 110 19.03 -44.12 -9.02
N ASN A 111 18.35 -44.52 -7.96
CA ASN A 111 17.67 -45.80 -7.83
C ASN A 111 16.16 -45.58 -7.75
N TYR A 112 15.36 -46.35 -8.47
CA TYR A 112 13.90 -46.28 -8.33
C TYR A 112 13.21 -47.63 -8.37
N GLN A 113 12.13 -47.75 -7.57
CA GLN A 113 11.29 -48.93 -7.43
C GLN A 113 9.82 -48.49 -7.16
N ALA A 114 8.85 -49.39 -7.34
CA ALA A 114 7.40 -49.09 -7.46
C ALA A 114 6.79 -48.07 -6.47
N ASP A 115 7.25 -48.03 -5.22
CA ASP A 115 6.73 -47.18 -4.13
C ASP A 115 7.80 -46.29 -3.49
N LYS A 116 9.04 -46.32 -4.01
CA LYS A 116 10.17 -45.55 -3.49
C LYS A 116 11.18 -45.14 -4.56
N PHE A 117 11.84 -44.00 -4.39
CA PHE A 117 13.02 -43.66 -5.18
C PHE A 117 14.11 -43.07 -4.30
N SER A 118 15.37 -43.32 -4.63
CA SER A 118 16.55 -42.85 -3.89
C SER A 118 17.57 -42.20 -4.82
N ILE A 119 18.24 -41.16 -4.34
CA ILE A 119 19.32 -40.48 -5.06
C ILE A 119 20.52 -40.42 -4.13
N ALA A 120 21.68 -40.87 -4.61
CA ALA A 120 22.96 -40.84 -3.92
C ALA A 120 24.00 -40.04 -4.72
N TYR A 121 24.83 -39.26 -4.03
CA TYR A 121 25.96 -38.52 -4.59
C TYR A 121 27.22 -38.86 -3.82
N ASP A 122 28.22 -39.41 -4.49
CA ASP A 122 29.58 -39.56 -3.97
C ASP A 122 30.44 -38.42 -4.53
N ILE A 123 31.24 -37.75 -3.70
CA ILE A 123 32.12 -36.66 -4.10
C ILE A 123 33.52 -36.87 -3.55
N GLU A 124 34.53 -36.44 -4.28
CA GLU A 124 35.94 -36.47 -3.88
C GLU A 124 36.64 -35.16 -4.28
N VAL A 125 37.26 -34.46 -3.34
CA VAL A 125 38.09 -33.28 -3.64
C VAL A 125 39.47 -33.74 -4.07
N MET A 126 39.76 -33.57 -5.34
CA MET A 126 41.03 -33.88 -5.99
C MET A 126 42.06 -32.75 -5.84
N GLU A 127 41.64 -31.48 -5.71
CA GLU A 127 42.52 -30.31 -5.61
C GLU A 127 41.95 -29.17 -4.72
N ASP A 128 42.83 -28.43 -4.02
CA ASP A 128 42.47 -27.32 -3.10
C ASP A 128 42.26 -25.98 -3.83
N THR A 129 41.24 -25.90 -4.67
CA THR A 129 40.97 -24.70 -5.49
C THR A 129 40.31 -23.55 -4.69
N PRO A 130 40.36 -22.29 -5.15
CA PRO A 130 39.70 -21.17 -4.46
C PRO A 130 38.19 -21.37 -4.24
N ALA A 131 37.52 -22.14 -5.10
CA ALA A 131 36.13 -22.56 -4.96
C ALA A 131 35.92 -23.47 -3.73
N VAL A 132 36.84 -24.42 -3.52
CA VAL A 132 36.88 -25.32 -2.36
C VAL A 132 37.24 -24.55 -1.08
N GLN A 133 38.22 -23.63 -1.14
CA GLN A 133 38.73 -22.89 0.01
C GLN A 133 37.77 -21.82 0.57
N LYS A 134 36.92 -21.21 -0.25
CA LYS A 134 35.94 -20.18 0.19
C LYS A 134 34.72 -20.74 0.92
N GLY A 135 34.61 -22.06 1.10
CA GLY A 135 33.50 -22.68 1.82
C GLY A 135 32.12 -22.52 1.16
N ASN A 136 32.07 -22.23 -0.14
CA ASN A 136 30.83 -21.96 -0.88
C ASN A 136 30.18 -23.21 -1.50
N LEU A 137 30.66 -24.41 -1.17
CA LEU A 137 30.05 -25.67 -1.60
C LEU A 137 28.73 -25.89 -0.85
N ARG A 138 27.64 -25.36 -1.40
CA ARG A 138 26.27 -25.61 -0.95
C ARG A 138 25.61 -26.60 -1.91
N PHE A 139 25.12 -27.71 -1.38
CA PHE A 139 24.50 -28.79 -2.15
C PHE A 139 22.96 -28.61 -2.09
N ASN A 140 22.30 -28.61 -3.26
CA ASN A 140 20.90 -28.13 -3.44
C ASN A 140 19.84 -28.97 -2.72
N ILE A 141 18.79 -28.40 -2.11
CA ILE A 141 17.65 -27.52 -2.51
C ILE A 141 16.47 -28.27 -3.12
N LEU A 142 15.55 -28.67 -2.24
CA LEU A 142 14.12 -28.87 -2.52
C LEU A 142 13.46 -27.47 -2.53
N LYS A 143 12.79 -27.08 -3.64
CA LYS A 143 12.04 -25.81 -3.74
C LYS A 143 10.54 -26.09 -3.85
N LEU A 144 9.77 -25.71 -2.83
CA LEU A 144 8.30 -25.81 -2.81
C LEU A 144 7.70 -24.42 -3.06
N PRO A 145 6.88 -24.20 -4.10
CA PRO A 145 6.33 -22.88 -4.40
C PRO A 145 5.30 -22.43 -3.33
N MET A 146 5.18 -21.11 -3.11
CA MET A 146 4.41 -20.52 -2.00
C MET A 146 2.91 -20.85 -2.03
N ASP A 147 2.33 -20.92 -3.22
CA ASP A 147 0.93 -21.32 -3.44
C ASP A 147 0.65 -22.76 -2.95
N ILE A 148 1.64 -23.64 -3.08
CA ILE A 148 1.62 -24.97 -2.49
C ILE A 148 1.87 -24.91 -0.98
N LEU A 149 2.78 -24.07 -0.48
CA LEU A 149 3.02 -23.90 0.97
C LEU A 149 1.83 -23.31 1.72
N GLU A 150 1.01 -22.50 1.06
CA GLU A 150 -0.26 -21.96 1.57
C GLU A 150 -1.37 -23.01 1.54
N THR A 151 -1.43 -23.84 0.48
CA THR A 151 -2.29 -25.03 0.44
C THR A 151 -1.86 -26.08 1.49
N ILE A 152 -0.55 -26.14 1.79
CA ILE A 152 0.12 -26.98 2.78
C ILE A 152 0.23 -26.26 4.14
N ALA A 153 -0.31 -25.06 4.32
CA ALA A 153 -0.27 -24.36 5.60
C ALA A 153 -1.07 -25.12 6.69
N GLY A 154 -1.93 -26.06 6.28
CA GLY A 154 -2.56 -27.08 7.14
C GLY A 154 -1.84 -28.44 7.22
N ALA A 155 -0.77 -28.68 6.45
CA ALA A 155 -0.05 -29.95 6.44
C ALA A 155 0.90 -30.05 7.63
N LYS A 156 0.79 -31.18 8.34
CA LYS A 156 1.67 -31.53 9.46
C LYS A 156 2.93 -32.20 8.92
N TYR A 157 4.10 -31.62 9.13
CA TYR A 157 5.37 -32.34 9.03
C TYR A 157 5.67 -33.01 10.38
N ARG A 158 6.48 -34.07 10.37
CA ARG A 158 7.09 -34.68 11.57
C ARG A 158 8.60 -34.59 11.48
N LEU A 159 9.23 -33.74 12.29
CA LEU A 159 10.67 -33.67 12.44
C LEU A 159 11.10 -34.79 13.38
N GLU A 160 12.14 -35.53 13.03
CA GLU A 160 12.85 -36.40 13.97
C GLU A 160 14.31 -35.91 14.04
N THR A 161 14.76 -35.50 15.23
CA THR A 161 16.15 -35.05 15.40
C THR A 161 17.11 -36.23 15.29
N ALA A 162 18.40 -35.97 15.13
CA ALA A 162 19.40 -37.05 15.12
C ALA A 162 19.48 -37.83 16.45
N GLU A 163 18.95 -37.28 17.54
CA GLU A 163 18.78 -37.98 18.82
C GLU A 163 17.41 -38.71 18.95
N GLY A 164 16.60 -38.77 17.88
CA GLY A 164 15.34 -39.53 17.84
C GLY A 164 14.11 -38.82 18.42
N GLN A 165 14.19 -37.51 18.71
CA GLN A 165 13.03 -36.75 19.18
C GLN A 165 12.11 -36.36 18.03
N LYS A 166 10.84 -36.79 18.09
CA LYS A 166 9.79 -36.51 17.11
C LYS A 166 8.99 -35.25 17.48
N SER A 167 8.86 -34.29 16.57
CA SER A 167 7.94 -33.14 16.73
C SER A 167 7.08 -32.93 15.50
N ASP A 168 5.78 -32.69 15.71
CA ASP A 168 4.81 -32.42 14.63
C ASP A 168 4.58 -30.90 14.50
N GLY A 169 4.56 -30.34 13.29
CA GLY A 169 4.40 -28.89 13.06
C GLY A 169 3.83 -28.51 11.69
N SER A 170 3.43 -27.24 11.50
CA SER A 170 2.97 -26.69 10.20
C SER A 170 4.08 -25.87 9.55
N LEU A 171 4.21 -25.90 8.21
CA LEU A 171 5.22 -25.14 7.46
C LEU A 171 5.11 -23.60 7.63
N SER A 172 4.03 -23.10 8.23
CA SER A 172 3.84 -21.70 8.63
C SER A 172 4.50 -21.33 9.98
N SER A 173 5.00 -22.32 10.72
CA SER A 173 5.74 -22.12 11.97
C SER A 173 7.25 -22.01 11.69
N MET A 174 7.95 -21.13 12.43
CA MET A 174 9.41 -21.02 12.31
C MET A 174 10.03 -22.35 12.72
N LEU A 175 10.83 -22.95 11.84
CA LEU A 175 11.59 -24.15 12.14
C LEU A 175 12.82 -23.78 13.00
N PRO A 176 13.20 -24.57 14.01
CA PRO A 176 14.34 -24.25 14.86
C PRO A 176 15.66 -24.23 14.07
N ASN A 177 16.53 -23.25 14.35
CA ASN A 177 17.88 -23.18 13.79
C ASN A 177 18.66 -24.48 14.08
N ASN A 178 19.41 -24.99 13.09
CA ASN A 178 20.22 -26.22 13.17
C ASN A 178 19.46 -27.56 13.33
N THR A 179 18.17 -27.62 13.01
CA THR A 179 17.44 -28.89 13.03
C THR A 179 17.94 -29.80 11.91
N LYS A 180 18.40 -31.01 12.27
CA LYS A 180 18.65 -32.10 11.31
C LYS A 180 17.31 -32.68 10.90
N LEU A 181 16.88 -32.40 9.68
CA LEU A 181 15.67 -32.97 9.12
C LEU A 181 15.96 -34.44 8.75
N GLN A 182 15.43 -35.40 9.49
CA GLN A 182 15.47 -36.81 9.08
C GLN A 182 14.30 -37.18 8.18
N TYR A 183 13.11 -36.61 8.43
CA TYR A 183 11.90 -36.97 7.71
C TYR A 183 11.00 -35.76 7.43
N LEU A 184 10.28 -35.76 6.30
CA LEU A 184 9.29 -34.72 5.97
C LEU A 184 8.02 -35.38 5.41
N GLU A 185 6.88 -35.14 6.06
CA GLU A 185 5.59 -35.76 5.73
C GLU A 185 4.58 -34.70 5.24
N PHE A 186 3.80 -34.99 4.20
CA PHE A 186 2.78 -34.09 3.65
C PHE A 186 1.40 -34.73 3.70
N SER A 187 0.40 -34.05 4.26
CA SER A 187 -1.01 -34.51 4.18
C SER A 187 -1.68 -33.99 2.90
N GLY A 188 -2.17 -34.89 2.05
CA GLY A 188 -3.03 -34.55 0.94
C GLY A 188 -4.48 -34.30 1.38
N ALA A 189 -5.26 -33.65 0.50
CA ALA A 189 -6.67 -33.25 0.72
C ALA A 189 -7.66 -34.38 1.12
N ASN A 190 -7.23 -35.65 1.17
CA ASN A 190 -8.05 -36.82 1.49
C ASN A 190 -7.45 -37.68 2.65
N GLY A 191 -6.48 -37.18 3.42
CA GLY A 191 -5.88 -37.94 4.54
C GLY A 191 -4.81 -38.98 4.15
N GLU A 192 -4.23 -38.88 2.96
CA GLU A 192 -3.08 -39.70 2.53
C GLU A 192 -1.76 -38.91 2.64
N TYR A 193 -0.65 -39.60 2.91
CA TYR A 193 0.65 -38.97 3.22
C TYR A 193 1.74 -39.30 2.18
N ALA A 194 2.64 -38.35 1.91
CA ALA A 194 3.91 -38.56 1.19
C ALA A 194 5.08 -38.26 2.13
N PHE A 195 6.13 -39.10 2.12
CA PHE A 195 7.21 -39.05 3.11
C PHE A 195 8.61 -39.01 2.46
N PHE A 196 9.42 -38.04 2.86
CA PHE A 196 10.81 -37.87 2.42
C PHE A 196 11.73 -38.27 3.56
N ASP A 197 12.69 -39.16 3.28
CA ASP A 197 13.70 -39.66 4.19
C ASP A 197 15.07 -39.08 3.84
N PHE A 198 15.54 -38.22 4.73
CA PHE A 198 16.84 -37.57 4.73
C PHE A 198 17.80 -38.20 5.75
N SER A 199 17.44 -39.29 6.42
CA SER A 199 18.18 -39.90 7.55
C SER A 199 19.64 -40.23 7.25
N LYS A 200 19.98 -40.42 5.97
CA LYS A 200 21.35 -40.68 5.50
C LYS A 200 22.14 -39.41 5.12
N THR A 201 21.61 -38.22 5.39
CA THR A 201 22.24 -36.91 5.11
C THR A 201 22.01 -35.92 6.24
N LYS A 202 22.88 -34.90 6.34
CA LYS A 202 22.62 -33.77 7.23
C LYS A 202 21.85 -32.70 6.48
N ALA A 203 20.52 -32.78 6.45
CA ALA A 203 19.65 -31.74 5.92
C ALA A 203 19.41 -30.64 6.96
N VAL A 204 19.66 -29.38 6.59
CA VAL A 204 19.52 -28.19 7.44
C VAL A 204 18.71 -27.15 6.67
N LEU A 205 17.67 -26.62 7.30
CA LEU A 205 16.91 -25.49 6.79
C LEU A 205 17.65 -24.19 7.11
N TYR A 206 17.83 -23.32 6.12
CA TYR A 206 18.54 -22.05 6.31
C TYR A 206 17.70 -20.88 5.81
N GLU A 207 17.32 -19.99 6.73
CA GLU A 207 16.81 -18.64 6.41
C GLU A 207 18.00 -17.66 6.37
N ARG A 208 18.33 -17.12 5.19
CA ARG A 208 19.13 -15.89 5.04
C ARG A 208 18.75 -15.23 3.71
N ARG A 209 18.62 -13.91 3.56
CA ARG A 209 18.70 -12.73 4.45
C ARG A 209 18.04 -11.57 3.67
N SER A 210 17.37 -10.66 4.39
CA SER A 210 16.83 -9.34 3.98
C SER A 210 15.91 -9.31 2.76
N GLU A 211 14.67 -8.85 2.98
CA GLU A 211 13.52 -8.80 2.06
C GLU A 211 12.70 -10.10 2.00
N ALA A 212 11.39 -9.96 2.14
CA ALA A 212 10.45 -10.99 1.74
C ALA A 212 10.54 -11.14 0.21
N LYS A 213 11.11 -12.25 -0.28
CA LYS A 213 11.02 -12.65 -1.68
C LYS A 213 10.10 -13.86 -1.84
N PRO A 214 9.34 -13.97 -2.95
CA PRO A 214 8.26 -14.93 -3.15
C PRO A 214 8.72 -16.34 -3.57
N GLU A 215 9.85 -16.84 -3.03
CA GLU A 215 10.57 -17.96 -3.63
C GLU A 215 10.41 -19.34 -2.96
N GLY A 216 9.59 -19.50 -1.90
CA GLY A 216 9.29 -20.83 -1.32
C GLY A 216 10.36 -21.38 -0.36
N LEU A 217 10.18 -22.62 0.14
CA LEU A 217 11.05 -23.27 1.13
C LEU A 217 12.33 -23.83 0.49
N TRP A 218 13.49 -23.65 1.15
CA TRP A 218 14.80 -24.13 0.70
C TRP A 218 15.39 -25.12 1.71
N ILE A 219 15.61 -26.38 1.30
CA ILE A 219 16.26 -27.42 2.14
C ILE A 219 17.68 -27.66 1.66
N PHE A 220 18.70 -27.38 2.48
CA PHE A 220 20.11 -27.61 2.14
C PHE A 220 20.61 -28.91 2.77
N SER A 221 21.48 -29.65 2.09
CA SER A 221 22.11 -30.86 2.66
C SER A 221 23.63 -30.75 2.65
N TYR A 222 24.28 -31.30 3.68
CA TYR A 222 25.74 -31.43 3.75
C TYR A 222 26.13 -32.91 3.74
N PRO A 223 27.19 -33.30 3.02
CA PRO A 223 27.78 -34.61 3.19
C PRO A 223 28.32 -34.76 4.63
N LEU A 224 28.14 -35.93 5.23
CA LEU A 224 28.74 -36.22 6.52
C LEU A 224 30.28 -36.25 6.36
N PRO A 225 31.05 -35.44 7.10
CA PRO A 225 32.48 -35.66 7.17
C PRO A 225 32.72 -37.04 7.77
N VAL A 226 33.60 -37.82 7.16
CA VAL A 226 34.15 -39.03 7.81
C VAL A 226 34.78 -38.57 9.13
N GLU A 227 34.48 -39.28 10.22
CA GLU A 227 34.81 -38.88 11.59
C GLU A 227 36.22 -38.28 11.72
N GLY A 228 36.32 -37.05 12.25
CA GLY A 228 37.60 -36.45 12.66
C GLY A 228 38.11 -35.21 11.92
N SER A 229 37.35 -34.57 11.01
CA SER A 229 37.81 -33.35 10.31
C SER A 229 36.98 -32.10 10.62
N SER A 230 37.65 -31.04 11.11
CA SER A 230 37.05 -29.73 11.40
C SER A 230 36.95 -28.86 10.14
N GLY A 231 35.71 -28.56 9.73
CA GLY A 231 35.28 -27.30 9.12
C GLY A 231 35.76 -26.87 7.73
N VAL A 232 36.85 -27.42 7.17
CA VAL A 232 37.37 -27.03 5.85
C VAL A 232 37.58 -28.26 4.99
N ILE A 233 36.81 -28.39 3.90
CA ILE A 233 36.95 -29.45 2.90
C ILE A 233 38.28 -29.19 2.15
N LYS A 234 39.18 -30.18 2.10
CA LYS A 234 40.50 -30.08 1.45
C LYS A 234 40.73 -31.25 0.48
N LYS A 235 41.76 -31.15 -0.36
CA LYS A 235 42.27 -32.20 -1.23
C LYS A 235 42.42 -33.52 -0.47
N GLY A 236 41.80 -34.57 -0.99
CA GLY A 236 41.67 -35.89 -0.37
C GLY A 236 40.35 -36.13 0.35
N TYR A 237 39.49 -35.12 0.52
CA TYR A 237 38.16 -35.31 1.11
C TYR A 237 37.28 -36.20 0.24
N ARG A 238 36.60 -37.17 0.84
CA ARG A 238 35.54 -37.98 0.21
C ARG A 238 34.27 -37.88 1.03
N GLY A 239 33.14 -37.64 0.36
CA GLY A 239 31.83 -37.52 1.00
C GLY A 239 30.76 -38.25 0.20
N ARG A 240 29.77 -38.81 0.89
CA ARG A 240 28.57 -39.40 0.26
C ARG A 240 27.32 -38.77 0.84
N MET A 241 26.31 -38.55 -0.01
CA MET A 241 25.03 -37.95 0.34
C MET A 241 23.90 -38.76 -0.29
N GLU A 242 22.90 -39.22 0.46
CA GLU A 242 21.81 -40.06 -0.06
C GLU A 242 20.45 -39.68 0.54
N PHE A 243 19.41 -39.52 -0.26
CA PHE A 243 18.04 -39.36 0.24
C PHE A 243 17.06 -40.28 -0.51
N THR A 244 15.98 -40.67 0.18
CA THR A 244 14.96 -41.60 -0.31
C THR A 244 13.57 -41.02 -0.12
N VAL A 245 12.64 -41.29 -1.03
CA VAL A 245 11.24 -40.87 -0.94
C VAL A 245 10.35 -42.10 -0.97
N PHE A 246 9.37 -42.18 -0.06
CA PHE A 246 8.42 -43.28 0.08
C PHE A 246 6.97 -42.79 -0.12
N LEU A 247 6.13 -43.59 -0.81
CA LEU A 247 4.83 -43.13 -1.34
C LEU A 247 3.55 -43.76 -0.72
N THR A 248 3.56 -44.26 0.53
CA THR A 248 2.40 -44.95 1.16
C THR A 248 1.94 -44.41 2.54
N PRO A 249 0.62 -44.48 2.89
CA PRO A 249 -0.02 -43.73 4.00
C PRO A 249 0.09 -44.37 5.41
N ARG A 250 0.12 -43.53 6.46
CA ARG A 250 0.00 -43.93 7.89
C ARG A 250 -1.40 -43.57 8.44
N LYS A 251 -2.15 -44.54 8.98
CA LYS A 251 -3.49 -44.31 9.55
C LYS A 251 -3.42 -43.51 10.86
N SER A 252 -4.13 -42.39 10.97
CA SER A 252 -4.49 -41.76 12.26
C SER A 252 -5.97 -41.37 12.30
N ALA A 253 -6.55 -41.43 13.50
CA ALA A 253 -7.99 -41.39 13.76
C ALA A 253 -8.52 -39.96 14.03
N ALA A 254 -9.81 -39.78 13.70
CA ALA A 254 -10.75 -38.72 14.11
C ALA A 254 -10.88 -37.45 13.23
N GLY A 255 -12.13 -37.19 12.81
CA GLY A 255 -12.68 -35.86 12.53
C GLY A 255 -13.03 -35.55 11.08
N THR A 256 -14.14 -36.09 10.55
CA THR A 256 -14.72 -35.68 9.26
C THR A 256 -15.44 -34.33 9.38
N ALA A 257 -14.95 -33.30 8.68
CA ALA A 257 -15.68 -32.07 8.34
C ALA A 257 -16.35 -32.22 6.95
N PRO A 258 -17.43 -31.46 6.63
CA PRO A 258 -18.48 -31.94 5.73
C PRO A 258 -18.12 -31.86 4.24
N ALA A 259 -18.43 -32.95 3.53
CA ALA A 259 -18.43 -32.99 2.07
C ALA A 259 -19.71 -32.32 1.53
N GLY A 260 -19.59 -31.11 1.00
CA GLY A 260 -20.66 -30.42 0.27
C GLY A 260 -20.08 -29.50 -0.80
N LYS A 261 -20.57 -29.60 -2.05
CA LYS A 261 -20.24 -28.68 -3.14
C LYS A 261 -20.85 -27.30 -2.84
N ILE A 262 -20.00 -26.30 -2.62
CA ILE A 262 -20.37 -24.88 -2.43
C ILE A 262 -20.20 -24.16 -3.77
N ASN A 263 -21.13 -23.27 -4.12
CA ASN A 263 -20.98 -22.39 -5.28
C ASN A 263 -19.92 -21.32 -4.98
N LEU A 264 -18.86 -21.23 -5.79
CA LEU A 264 -17.76 -20.27 -5.59
C LEU A 264 -18.08 -18.86 -6.11
N LEU A 265 -19.13 -18.70 -6.93
CA LEU A 265 -19.47 -17.41 -7.52
C LEU A 265 -20.13 -16.49 -6.48
N LYS A 266 -19.78 -15.20 -6.55
CA LYS A 266 -20.44 -14.13 -5.78
C LYS A 266 -21.64 -13.58 -6.55
N ASN A 267 -22.68 -13.17 -5.81
CA ASN A 267 -23.98 -12.76 -6.36
C ASN A 267 -24.48 -13.67 -7.51
N PRO A 268 -24.50 -15.01 -7.34
CA PRO A 268 -24.82 -15.94 -8.43
C PRO A 268 -26.27 -15.86 -8.91
N SER A 269 -27.15 -15.25 -8.11
CA SER A 269 -28.57 -15.00 -8.41
C SER A 269 -28.84 -13.64 -9.05
N LEU A 270 -27.83 -12.75 -9.17
CA LEU A 270 -27.97 -11.41 -9.75
C LEU A 270 -28.96 -10.49 -9.00
N GLU A 271 -29.18 -10.75 -7.71
CA GLU A 271 -30.16 -10.01 -6.89
C GLU A 271 -29.54 -8.81 -6.17
N VAL A 272 -28.23 -8.83 -5.94
CA VAL A 272 -27.51 -7.73 -5.27
C VAL A 272 -27.07 -6.70 -6.32
N CYS A 273 -27.64 -5.50 -6.23
CA CYS A 273 -27.37 -4.39 -7.15
C CYS A 273 -27.13 -3.11 -6.34
N ALA A 274 -25.87 -2.74 -6.09
CA ALA A 274 -25.57 -1.46 -5.46
C ALA A 274 -25.83 -0.29 -6.44
N ASN A 275 -25.59 -0.53 -7.73
CA ASN A 275 -26.05 0.37 -8.79
C ASN A 275 -27.45 -0.05 -9.25
N PRO A 276 -28.43 0.86 -9.29
CA PRO A 276 -29.78 0.52 -9.74
C PRO A 276 -29.77 -0.15 -11.13
N GLY A 277 -30.32 -1.36 -11.21
CA GLY A 277 -30.49 -2.09 -12.48
C GLY A 277 -29.24 -2.75 -13.04
N TYR A 278 -28.17 -2.91 -12.25
CA TYR A 278 -26.98 -3.67 -12.66
C TYR A 278 -26.39 -4.50 -11.50
N PRO A 279 -26.14 -5.81 -11.68
CA PRO A 279 -25.72 -6.69 -10.60
C PRO A 279 -24.24 -6.55 -10.24
N ASP A 280 -23.94 -6.56 -8.94
CA ASP A 280 -22.58 -6.58 -8.43
C ASP A 280 -21.87 -7.88 -8.85
N TYR A 281 -20.54 -7.82 -9.05
CA TYR A 281 -19.63 -8.91 -9.42
C TYR A 281 -19.65 -9.38 -10.88
N TRP A 282 -20.59 -8.88 -11.70
CA TRP A 282 -20.81 -9.34 -13.06
C TRP A 282 -20.82 -8.20 -14.07
N GLY A 283 -20.06 -8.33 -15.16
CA GLY A 283 -19.84 -7.25 -16.12
C GLY A 283 -19.70 -7.71 -17.57
N VAL A 284 -19.75 -6.75 -18.49
CA VAL A 284 -19.61 -7.01 -19.93
C VAL A 284 -18.19 -6.72 -20.41
N GLY A 285 -17.50 -7.76 -20.89
CA GLY A 285 -16.24 -7.60 -21.60
C GLY A 285 -16.43 -6.88 -22.95
N GLN A 286 -15.56 -5.91 -23.27
CA GLN A 286 -15.59 -5.09 -24.50
C GLN A 286 -16.75 -4.06 -24.61
N SER A 287 -17.27 -3.57 -23.47
CA SER A 287 -18.32 -2.55 -23.39
C SER A 287 -18.06 -1.25 -24.18
N LEU A 288 -16.80 -0.97 -24.49
CA LEU A 288 -16.31 0.23 -25.16
C LEU A 288 -16.78 0.39 -26.62
N ARG A 289 -17.09 -0.73 -27.28
CA ARG A 289 -17.65 -0.74 -28.65
C ARG A 289 -19.18 -0.56 -28.67
N ILE A 290 -19.80 -0.49 -27.49
CA ILE A 290 -21.25 -0.47 -27.33
C ILE A 290 -21.69 0.98 -27.16
N LYS A 291 -22.28 1.56 -28.21
CA LYS A 291 -22.76 2.95 -28.21
C LYS A 291 -23.87 3.19 -27.19
N ASN A 292 -24.84 2.28 -27.09
CA ASN A 292 -25.94 2.36 -26.11
C ASN A 292 -25.91 1.11 -25.25
N PHE A 293 -25.44 1.23 -24.00
CA PHE A 293 -25.23 0.05 -23.15
C PHE A 293 -26.56 -0.56 -22.66
N ASN A 294 -27.51 0.26 -22.19
CA ASN A 294 -28.78 -0.26 -21.64
C ASN A 294 -29.64 -1.09 -22.63
N PRO A 295 -29.76 -0.72 -23.94
CA PRO A 295 -30.43 -1.58 -24.91
C PRO A 295 -29.72 -2.91 -25.15
N PHE A 296 -28.40 -2.93 -24.96
CA PHE A 296 -27.54 -4.10 -25.18
C PHE A 296 -27.55 -5.05 -23.98
N CYS A 297 -27.26 -4.57 -22.77
CA CYS A 297 -27.21 -5.36 -21.54
C CYS A 297 -28.02 -4.65 -20.45
N ARG A 298 -28.98 -5.36 -19.85
CA ARG A 298 -29.80 -4.82 -18.76
C ARG A 298 -30.32 -5.92 -17.85
N LEU A 299 -30.57 -5.56 -16.61
CA LEU A 299 -31.33 -6.39 -15.68
C LEU A 299 -32.81 -6.43 -16.11
N GLN A 300 -33.41 -7.61 -16.10
CA GLN A 300 -34.81 -7.82 -16.39
C GLN A 300 -35.49 -8.49 -15.20
N ASN A 301 -36.68 -8.00 -14.86
CA ASN A 301 -37.43 -8.41 -13.67
C ASN A 301 -38.72 -9.18 -13.97
N GLN A 302 -38.86 -9.66 -15.21
CA GLN A 302 -39.99 -10.46 -15.68
C GLN A 302 -39.46 -11.73 -16.34
N ASP A 303 -40.03 -12.88 -15.99
CA ASP A 303 -39.68 -14.19 -16.56
C ASP A 303 -38.21 -14.59 -16.29
N SER A 304 -37.73 -14.27 -15.07
CA SER A 304 -36.49 -14.79 -14.47
C SER A 304 -36.63 -16.28 -14.14
N TRP A 305 -35.50 -17.01 -14.13
CA TRP A 305 -35.50 -18.42 -13.76
C TRP A 305 -35.46 -18.58 -12.24
N HIS A 306 -34.66 -17.75 -11.57
CA HIS A 306 -34.56 -17.68 -10.11
C HIS A 306 -34.84 -16.26 -9.63
N GLY A 307 -35.39 -16.14 -8.42
CA GLY A 307 -35.59 -14.84 -7.78
C GLY A 307 -36.41 -13.87 -8.61
N LYS A 308 -36.04 -12.60 -8.57
CA LYS A 308 -36.69 -11.51 -9.30
C LYS A 308 -35.94 -11.12 -10.56
N ASN A 309 -34.63 -11.35 -10.63
CA ASN A 309 -33.78 -10.74 -11.63
C ASN A 309 -33.11 -11.78 -12.53
N CYS A 310 -33.01 -11.48 -13.83
CA CYS A 310 -32.10 -12.13 -14.76
C CYS A 310 -31.40 -11.08 -15.64
N ILE A 311 -30.28 -11.44 -16.27
CA ILE A 311 -29.61 -10.52 -17.20
C ILE A 311 -30.09 -10.78 -18.64
N PHE A 312 -30.47 -9.72 -19.33
CA PHE A 312 -30.81 -9.71 -20.75
C PHE A 312 -29.65 -9.15 -21.57
N ILE A 313 -29.28 -9.85 -22.64
CA ILE A 313 -28.21 -9.45 -23.57
C ILE A 313 -28.72 -9.52 -25.01
N LYS A 314 -28.65 -8.40 -25.71
CA LYS A 314 -29.02 -8.24 -27.13
C LYS A 314 -27.77 -8.09 -27.99
N ASN A 315 -27.56 -9.01 -28.92
CA ASN A 315 -26.48 -8.94 -29.90
C ASN A 315 -27.05 -8.94 -31.33
N ASP A 316 -27.35 -7.75 -31.86
CA ASP A 316 -27.96 -7.54 -33.19
C ASP A 316 -26.95 -7.26 -34.31
N ASN A 317 -25.63 -7.44 -34.09
CA ASN A 317 -24.63 -7.00 -35.05
C ASN A 317 -23.95 -8.17 -35.80
N PRO A 318 -24.53 -8.65 -36.91
CA PRO A 318 -23.91 -9.68 -37.74
C PRO A 318 -22.69 -9.18 -38.54
N GLN A 319 -22.41 -7.86 -38.59
CA GLN A 319 -21.37 -7.30 -39.46
C GLN A 319 -19.97 -7.26 -38.84
N THR A 320 -19.83 -7.23 -37.50
CA THR A 320 -18.52 -7.05 -36.86
C THR A 320 -17.84 -8.37 -36.46
N ASN A 321 -18.54 -9.50 -36.52
CA ASN A 321 -18.05 -10.80 -36.03
C ASN A 321 -17.56 -10.75 -34.56
N GLU A 322 -18.02 -9.74 -33.81
CA GLU A 322 -17.54 -9.42 -32.46
C GLU A 322 -18.17 -10.33 -31.40
N LYS A 323 -17.35 -10.68 -30.41
CA LYS A 323 -17.68 -11.62 -29.35
C LYS A 323 -17.90 -10.84 -28.06
N PHE A 324 -19.14 -10.81 -27.56
CA PHE A 324 -19.45 -10.20 -26.27
C PHE A 324 -19.43 -11.24 -25.16
N TYR A 325 -18.91 -10.84 -24.00
CA TYR A 325 -18.78 -11.71 -22.83
C TYR A 325 -19.51 -11.09 -21.66
N TYR A 326 -20.26 -11.91 -20.92
CA TYR A 326 -20.69 -11.58 -19.57
C TYR A 326 -19.88 -12.42 -18.59
N SER A 327 -19.10 -11.76 -17.73
CA SER A 327 -18.04 -12.40 -16.95
C SER A 327 -18.10 -12.08 -15.47
N SER A 328 -17.62 -13.02 -14.65
CA SER A 328 -17.35 -12.82 -13.23
C SER A 328 -16.04 -12.03 -13.02
N ILE A 329 -15.79 -11.61 -11.78
CA ILE A 329 -14.42 -11.30 -11.32
C ILE A 329 -13.53 -12.58 -11.27
N PHE A 330 -12.21 -12.42 -11.06
CA PHE A 330 -11.32 -13.57 -10.86
C PHE A 330 -11.45 -14.17 -9.46
N LEU A 331 -11.79 -15.46 -9.41
CA LEU A 331 -11.99 -16.23 -8.18
C LEU A 331 -10.84 -17.23 -7.95
N PRO A 332 -10.45 -17.50 -6.70
CA PRO A 332 -9.46 -18.51 -6.39
C PRO A 332 -9.98 -19.93 -6.72
N VAL A 333 -9.10 -20.79 -7.25
CA VAL A 333 -9.39 -22.21 -7.49
C VAL A 333 -8.19 -23.08 -7.09
N ILE A 334 -8.48 -24.27 -6.59
CA ILE A 334 -7.43 -25.25 -6.24
C ILE A 334 -6.83 -25.83 -7.53
N PRO A 335 -5.50 -25.78 -7.75
CA PRO A 335 -4.87 -26.35 -8.94
C PRO A 335 -5.08 -27.87 -9.07
N GLY A 336 -5.32 -28.34 -10.30
CA GLY A 336 -5.47 -29.76 -10.64
C GLY A 336 -6.80 -30.40 -10.22
N LYS A 337 -7.72 -29.62 -9.64
CA LYS A 337 -9.09 -30.06 -9.37
C LYS A 337 -9.96 -29.91 -10.62
N THR A 338 -11.06 -30.64 -10.65
CA THR A 338 -12.08 -30.49 -11.68
C THR A 338 -13.17 -29.58 -11.14
N TYR A 339 -13.58 -28.60 -11.95
CA TYR A 339 -14.68 -27.70 -11.65
C TYR A 339 -15.71 -27.75 -12.77
N THR A 340 -16.97 -27.51 -12.39
CA THR A 340 -18.08 -27.36 -13.33
C THR A 340 -18.65 -25.96 -13.21
N PHE A 341 -18.61 -25.21 -14.31
CA PHE A 341 -19.36 -23.97 -14.49
C PHE A 341 -20.72 -24.28 -15.11
N SER A 342 -21.81 -23.77 -14.55
CA SER A 342 -23.15 -23.97 -15.09
C SER A 342 -24.04 -22.75 -14.90
N THR A 343 -25.08 -22.63 -15.72
CA THR A 343 -26.03 -21.50 -15.68
C THR A 343 -27.27 -21.84 -16.50
N TYR A 344 -28.39 -21.16 -16.21
CA TYR A 344 -29.60 -21.25 -17.00
C TYR A 344 -29.58 -20.18 -18.09
N ILE A 345 -29.88 -20.60 -19.34
CA ILE A 345 -29.92 -19.71 -20.51
C ILE A 345 -31.20 -20.00 -21.30
N LYS A 346 -31.86 -18.95 -21.78
CA LYS A 346 -32.82 -19.03 -22.89
C LYS A 346 -32.50 -17.96 -23.94
N SER A 347 -33.02 -18.12 -25.14
CA SER A 347 -32.89 -17.14 -26.21
C SER A 347 -34.21 -16.87 -26.92
N ASP A 348 -34.21 -15.92 -27.85
CA ASP A 348 -35.36 -15.57 -28.67
C ASP A 348 -35.61 -16.54 -29.84
N ARG A 349 -34.69 -17.48 -30.12
CA ARG A 349 -34.81 -18.44 -31.22
C ARG A 349 -34.14 -19.77 -30.93
N GLU A 350 -34.77 -20.85 -31.37
CA GLU A 350 -34.20 -22.19 -31.26
C GLU A 350 -32.83 -22.29 -31.93
N GLY A 351 -31.86 -22.85 -31.22
CA GLY A 351 -30.52 -23.11 -31.71
C GLY A 351 -29.58 -21.90 -31.71
N ALA A 352 -29.94 -20.77 -31.10
CA ALA A 352 -29.03 -19.62 -31.00
C ALA A 352 -27.74 -20.02 -30.25
N ALA A 353 -26.58 -19.61 -30.78
CA ALA A 353 -25.28 -20.10 -30.33
C ALA A 353 -24.71 -19.23 -29.20
N ALA A 354 -24.31 -19.88 -28.10
CA ALA A 354 -23.51 -19.25 -27.04
C ALA A 354 -22.34 -20.16 -26.65
N TYR A 355 -21.41 -19.65 -25.84
CA TYR A 355 -20.31 -20.45 -25.29
C TYR A 355 -20.20 -20.21 -23.80
N LEU A 356 -20.15 -21.29 -23.03
CA LEU A 356 -19.63 -21.24 -21.66
C LEU A 356 -18.11 -21.23 -21.76
N ALA A 357 -17.44 -20.32 -21.07
CA ALA A 357 -16.00 -20.23 -21.09
C ALA A 357 -15.41 -19.91 -19.72
N ALA A 358 -14.14 -20.25 -19.54
CA ALA A 358 -13.40 -19.96 -18.33
C ALA A 358 -11.95 -19.63 -18.66
N ARG A 359 -11.41 -18.57 -18.06
CA ARG A 359 -10.03 -18.10 -18.25
C ARG A 359 -9.26 -18.26 -16.94
N GLY A 360 -8.23 -19.10 -16.97
CA GLY A 360 -7.36 -19.36 -15.82
C GLY A 360 -6.08 -18.54 -15.85
N VAL A 361 -5.64 -18.05 -14.69
CA VAL A 361 -4.29 -17.48 -14.47
C VAL A 361 -3.35 -18.62 -14.06
N THR A 362 -2.26 -18.80 -14.82
CA THR A 362 -1.32 -19.91 -14.59
C THR A 362 -0.17 -19.53 -13.64
N ILE A 363 0.27 -20.51 -12.85
CA ILE A 363 1.30 -20.32 -11.80
C ILE A 363 2.72 -20.11 -12.39
N ILE A 364 2.97 -20.50 -13.65
CA ILE A 364 4.34 -20.66 -14.19
C ILE A 364 4.69 -19.65 -15.28
N LYS A 365 3.69 -19.03 -15.90
CA LYS A 365 3.90 -18.03 -16.94
C LYS A 365 3.06 -16.83 -16.56
N LYS A 366 3.71 -15.75 -16.12
CA LYS A 366 3.06 -14.44 -15.91
C LYS A 366 2.18 -13.98 -17.09
N ASN A 367 2.27 -14.59 -18.29
CA ASN A 367 1.53 -14.23 -19.50
C ASN A 367 0.80 -15.37 -20.25
N ALA A 368 0.71 -16.61 -19.76
CA ALA A 368 -0.11 -17.64 -20.44
C ALA A 368 -1.39 -17.89 -19.65
N SER A 369 -2.52 -17.40 -20.15
CA SER A 369 -3.84 -17.75 -19.60
C SER A 369 -4.34 -19.04 -20.23
N ALA A 370 -4.76 -20.01 -19.40
CA ALA A 370 -5.52 -21.16 -19.88
C ALA A 370 -6.93 -20.69 -20.26
N TYR A 371 -7.46 -21.19 -21.37
CA TYR A 371 -8.80 -20.82 -21.83
C TYR A 371 -9.59 -22.09 -22.13
N PHE A 372 -10.74 -22.21 -21.49
CA PHE A 372 -11.70 -23.30 -21.68
C PHE A 372 -12.95 -22.73 -22.32
N SER A 373 -13.55 -23.46 -23.25
CA SER A 373 -14.82 -23.07 -23.86
C SER A 373 -15.61 -24.27 -24.33
N LYS A 374 -16.93 -24.22 -24.15
CA LYS A 374 -17.89 -25.21 -24.64
C LYS A 374 -19.02 -24.50 -25.38
N PRO A 375 -19.26 -24.81 -26.67
CA PRO A 375 -20.41 -24.28 -27.39
C PRO A 375 -21.70 -24.86 -26.83
N VAL A 376 -22.74 -24.04 -26.79
CA VAL A 376 -24.11 -24.42 -26.43
C VAL A 376 -25.09 -23.89 -27.47
N LYS A 377 -26.11 -24.68 -27.78
CA LYS A 377 -27.25 -24.28 -28.60
C LYS A 377 -28.42 -24.07 -27.65
N THR A 378 -28.88 -22.83 -27.58
CA THR A 378 -29.93 -22.42 -26.65
C THR A 378 -31.32 -22.71 -27.22
N THR A 379 -32.32 -22.82 -26.34
CA THR A 379 -33.73 -22.95 -26.70
C THR A 379 -34.51 -21.72 -26.28
N THR A 380 -35.78 -21.66 -26.69
CA THR A 380 -36.70 -20.59 -26.29
C THR A 380 -37.20 -20.73 -24.84
N ALA A 381 -37.01 -21.89 -24.22
CA ALA A 381 -37.30 -22.14 -22.81
C ALA A 381 -36.02 -22.05 -21.96
N TRP A 382 -36.19 -21.84 -20.65
CA TRP A 382 -35.06 -21.88 -19.72
C TRP A 382 -34.47 -23.29 -19.64
N GLU A 383 -33.22 -23.43 -20.08
CA GLU A 383 -32.47 -24.67 -19.98
C GLU A 383 -31.15 -24.47 -19.25
N ARG A 384 -30.69 -25.53 -18.58
CA ARG A 384 -29.43 -25.51 -17.86
C ARG A 384 -28.29 -26.02 -18.72
N TYR A 385 -27.26 -25.21 -18.87
CA TYR A 385 -26.04 -25.57 -19.56
C TYR A 385 -24.86 -25.65 -18.58
N SER A 386 -23.90 -26.53 -18.85
CA SER A 386 -22.71 -26.69 -18.02
C SER A 386 -21.46 -27.02 -18.82
N MET A 387 -20.31 -26.63 -18.30
CA MET A 387 -18.98 -26.93 -18.81
C MET A 387 -18.07 -27.36 -17.66
N THR A 388 -17.42 -28.50 -17.84
CA THR A 388 -16.46 -29.05 -16.89
C THR A 388 -15.05 -28.83 -17.41
N PHE A 389 -14.12 -28.42 -16.55
CA PHE A 389 -12.72 -28.21 -16.89
C PHE A 389 -11.82 -28.54 -15.70
N ASN A 390 -10.54 -28.85 -15.99
CA ASN A 390 -9.54 -29.13 -14.97
C ASN A 390 -8.61 -27.93 -14.79
N THR A 391 -8.31 -27.58 -13.54
CA THR A 391 -7.49 -26.41 -13.18
C THR A 391 -6.00 -26.74 -13.03
N GLU A 392 -5.47 -27.71 -13.78
CA GLU A 392 -4.04 -28.07 -13.72
C GLU A 392 -3.15 -26.83 -13.98
N GLY A 393 -2.36 -26.44 -12.97
CA GLY A 393 -1.47 -25.28 -13.03
C GLY A 393 -2.16 -23.90 -12.99
N ILE A 394 -3.45 -23.84 -12.65
CA ILE A 394 -4.27 -22.62 -12.58
C ILE A 394 -4.63 -22.32 -11.12
N SER A 395 -4.36 -21.10 -10.65
CA SER A 395 -4.64 -20.66 -9.27
C SER A 395 -5.88 -19.76 -9.14
N ARG A 396 -6.24 -19.05 -10.21
CA ARG A 396 -7.43 -18.19 -10.26
C ARG A 396 -8.17 -18.36 -11.57
N ILE A 397 -9.49 -18.19 -11.54
CA ILE A 397 -10.33 -18.33 -12.72
C ILE A 397 -11.38 -17.23 -12.83
N GLU A 398 -11.59 -16.76 -14.05
CA GLU A 398 -12.71 -15.91 -14.46
C GLU A 398 -13.64 -16.78 -15.31
N VAL A 399 -14.92 -16.90 -14.95
CA VAL A 399 -15.92 -17.57 -15.79
C VAL A 399 -16.66 -16.56 -16.63
N LYS A 400 -17.08 -16.95 -17.84
CA LYS A 400 -17.77 -16.07 -18.77
C LYS A 400 -18.77 -16.83 -19.64
N VAL A 401 -19.83 -16.14 -20.06
CA VAL A 401 -20.74 -16.58 -21.11
C VAL A 401 -20.55 -15.68 -22.31
N GLN A 402 -20.23 -16.27 -23.45
CA GLN A 402 -20.04 -15.56 -24.71
C GLN A 402 -21.28 -15.72 -25.59
N PHE A 403 -21.78 -14.61 -26.13
CA PHE A 403 -23.00 -14.58 -26.93
C PHE A 403 -22.69 -14.31 -28.39
N MET A 404 -23.27 -15.10 -29.30
CA MET A 404 -23.28 -14.81 -30.74
C MET A 404 -24.50 -13.93 -31.07
N GLU A 405 -24.85 -13.81 -32.35
CA GLU A 405 -26.04 -13.04 -32.77
C GLU A 405 -27.33 -13.62 -32.15
N GLY A 406 -28.16 -12.75 -31.56
CA GLY A 406 -29.44 -13.09 -30.95
C GLY A 406 -29.72 -12.33 -29.65
N ASN A 407 -30.89 -12.58 -29.06
CA ASN A 407 -31.26 -12.08 -27.74
C ASN A 407 -31.20 -13.23 -26.72
N TYR A 408 -30.50 -13.02 -25.61
CA TYR A 408 -30.23 -14.03 -24.60
C TYR A 408 -30.67 -13.55 -23.22
N PHE A 409 -31.08 -14.51 -22.40
CA PHE A 409 -31.37 -14.32 -20.99
C PHE A 409 -30.53 -15.31 -20.20
N LEU A 410 -29.93 -14.86 -19.10
CA LEU A 410 -29.02 -15.64 -18.29
C LEU A 410 -29.34 -15.44 -16.80
N ASP A 411 -29.30 -16.54 -16.04
CA ASP A 411 -29.64 -16.55 -14.61
C ASP A 411 -28.94 -17.73 -13.89
N ALA A 412 -28.95 -17.70 -12.56
CA ALA A 412 -28.56 -18.80 -11.68
C ALA A 412 -27.20 -19.41 -12.02
N LEU A 413 -26.15 -18.59 -11.90
CA LEU A 413 -24.78 -18.97 -12.24
C LEU A 413 -24.15 -19.79 -11.12
N GLN A 414 -23.42 -20.86 -11.47
CA GLN A 414 -22.73 -21.72 -10.52
C GLN A 414 -21.34 -22.12 -10.98
N LEU A 415 -20.35 -22.03 -10.09
CA LEU A 415 -19.04 -22.66 -10.24
C LEU A 415 -18.79 -23.56 -9.03
N GLU A 416 -18.69 -24.86 -9.26
CA GLU A 416 -18.60 -25.85 -8.17
C GLU A 416 -17.46 -26.84 -8.41
N GLU A 417 -16.82 -27.32 -7.34
CA GLU A 417 -15.89 -28.44 -7.44
C GLU A 417 -16.65 -29.71 -7.86
N GLY A 418 -16.11 -30.44 -8.83
CA GLY A 418 -16.68 -31.67 -9.37
C GLY A 418 -16.90 -31.60 -10.88
N ASP A 419 -17.31 -32.73 -11.44
CA ASP A 419 -17.51 -32.96 -12.87
C ASP A 419 -18.96 -32.77 -13.35
N THR A 420 -19.86 -32.54 -12.40
CA THR A 420 -21.31 -32.54 -12.57
C THR A 420 -21.92 -31.32 -11.87
N ALA A 421 -22.77 -30.60 -12.60
CA ALA A 421 -23.52 -29.46 -12.09
C ALA A 421 -24.63 -29.94 -11.13
N THR A 422 -24.73 -29.33 -9.93
CA THR A 422 -25.79 -29.66 -8.96
C THR A 422 -26.91 -28.64 -8.99
N SER A 423 -28.14 -28.96 -8.58
CA SER A 423 -29.27 -28.00 -8.53
C SER A 423 -28.86 -26.63 -7.99
N PHE A 424 -29.41 -25.56 -8.56
CA PHE A 424 -29.00 -24.21 -8.21
C PHE A 424 -29.20 -23.90 -6.73
N LYS A 425 -28.15 -23.29 -6.15
CA LYS A 425 -28.13 -22.76 -4.80
C LYS A 425 -27.69 -21.30 -4.89
N ALA A 426 -28.57 -20.41 -4.41
CA ALA A 426 -28.30 -18.98 -4.37
C ALA A 426 -27.17 -18.62 -3.38
N GLU A 427 -26.89 -19.52 -2.43
CA GLU A 427 -25.82 -19.39 -1.44
C GLU A 427 -24.44 -19.57 -2.11
N GLY A 428 -23.73 -18.46 -2.32
CA GLY A 428 -22.29 -18.43 -2.62
C GLY A 428 -21.43 -18.62 -1.36
N PRO A 429 -20.09 -18.45 -1.42
CA PRO A 429 -19.31 -18.35 -0.19
C PRO A 429 -19.88 -17.16 0.58
N ALA A 430 -20.29 -17.38 1.83
CA ALA A 430 -20.96 -16.36 2.64
C ALA A 430 -20.25 -15.03 2.42
N GLU A 431 -20.92 -14.08 1.76
CA GLU A 431 -20.48 -12.69 1.82
C GLU A 431 -20.33 -12.44 3.32
N GLN A 432 -19.10 -12.12 3.75
CA GLN A 432 -18.99 -11.32 4.95
C GLN A 432 -19.97 -10.19 4.70
N LYS A 433 -21.09 -10.22 5.45
CA LYS A 433 -22.06 -9.13 5.44
C LYS A 433 -21.19 -7.90 5.59
N THR A 434 -21.09 -7.12 4.52
CA THR A 434 -20.77 -5.72 4.69
C THR A 434 -21.88 -5.25 5.58
N ASP A 435 -21.53 -4.87 6.81
CA ASP A 435 -22.47 -4.33 7.76
C ASP A 435 -23.21 -3.21 7.04
N THR A 436 -24.42 -3.53 6.59
CA THR A 436 -25.45 -2.53 6.44
C THR A 436 -25.60 -2.05 7.87
N VAL A 437 -25.05 -0.86 8.15
CA VAL A 437 -25.29 -0.11 9.37
C VAL A 437 -26.77 0.29 9.35
N GLN A 438 -27.64 -0.70 9.52
CA GLN A 438 -28.97 -0.52 10.05
C GLN A 438 -28.79 -0.48 11.56
N GLY A 439 -28.90 0.73 12.09
CA GLY A 439 -29.17 1.01 13.50
C GLY A 439 -28.44 0.12 14.50
N VAL A 440 -27.20 0.47 14.83
CA VAL A 440 -26.69 0.11 16.16
C VAL A 440 -27.48 0.96 17.16
N SER A 441 -28.57 0.35 17.62
CA SER A 441 -29.19 0.61 18.91
C SER A 441 -28.11 0.80 19.97
N GLU A 442 -28.29 1.82 20.80
CA GLU A 442 -27.46 2.14 21.95
C GLU A 442 -27.07 0.90 22.78
N THR A 443 -25.77 0.82 23.08
CA THR A 443 -25.14 0.22 24.27
C THR A 443 -25.51 -1.21 24.70
N THR A 444 -24.63 -2.16 24.36
CA THR A 444 -24.17 -3.16 25.33
C THR A 444 -22.66 -3.01 25.53
N THR A 445 -22.27 -2.33 26.60
CA THR A 445 -20.91 -2.24 27.11
C THR A 445 -20.41 -3.64 27.49
N ALA A 446 -19.60 -4.27 26.65
CA ALA A 446 -18.84 -5.44 27.07
C ALA A 446 -17.89 -5.04 28.20
N MET A 447 -18.05 -5.63 29.39
CA MET A 447 -17.26 -5.28 30.58
C MET A 447 -15.75 -5.48 30.34
N VAL A 448 -14.95 -4.57 30.88
CA VAL A 448 -13.48 -4.61 30.94
C VAL A 448 -13.05 -4.72 32.41
N PRO A 449 -11.88 -5.31 32.73
CA PRO A 449 -11.44 -5.41 34.11
C PRO A 449 -11.14 -4.03 34.68
N GLU A 450 -11.44 -3.83 35.96
CA GLU A 450 -11.22 -2.57 36.67
C GLU A 450 -10.37 -2.79 37.94
N ILE A 451 -9.40 -1.92 38.18
CA ILE A 451 -8.50 -1.97 39.35
C ILE A 451 -8.44 -0.60 40.03
N LYS A 452 -8.41 -0.59 41.36
CA LYS A 452 -8.08 0.60 42.16
C LYS A 452 -6.57 0.60 42.42
N CYS A 453 -5.87 1.63 41.95
CA CYS A 453 -4.42 1.75 42.06
C CYS A 453 -4.02 2.20 43.49
N PRO A 454 -3.31 1.36 44.27
CA PRO A 454 -2.88 1.71 45.62
C PRO A 454 -1.67 2.64 45.62
N VAL A 455 -1.47 3.33 46.74
CA VAL A 455 -0.30 4.18 46.98
C VAL A 455 0.76 3.38 47.70
N ILE A 456 1.99 3.44 47.23
CA ILE A 456 3.14 2.78 47.86
C ILE A 456 4.31 3.77 48.01
N ALA A 457 5.26 3.43 48.90
CA ALA A 457 6.57 4.06 48.86
C ALA A 457 7.30 3.70 47.56
N ALA A 458 8.10 4.61 47.01
CA ALA A 458 8.83 4.37 45.77
C ALA A 458 9.71 3.11 45.90
N PRO A 459 9.55 2.10 45.03
CA PRO A 459 10.41 0.92 45.02
C PRO A 459 11.82 1.27 44.54
N LEU A 460 12.80 0.48 44.96
CA LEU A 460 14.13 0.46 44.36
C LEU A 460 14.02 -0.24 43.00
N LEU A 461 14.13 0.52 41.91
CA LEU A 461 14.12 -0.06 40.57
C LEU A 461 15.45 -0.81 40.33
N ASP A 462 15.45 -2.11 40.54
CA ASP A 462 16.57 -3.01 40.23
C ASP A 462 16.16 -4.18 39.32
N GLY A 463 14.86 -4.28 39.01
CA GLY A 463 14.28 -5.30 38.13
C GLY A 463 13.84 -6.55 38.89
N ILE A 464 13.89 -6.56 40.22
CA ILE A 464 13.49 -7.65 41.10
C ILE A 464 12.37 -7.16 42.03
N PRO A 465 11.11 -7.57 41.82
CA PRO A 465 9.99 -7.08 42.62
C PRO A 465 9.88 -7.82 43.98
N ASP A 466 10.90 -7.70 44.83
CA ASP A 466 10.94 -8.29 46.18
C ASP A 466 10.83 -7.26 47.33
N ASP A 467 10.86 -5.96 46.99
CA ASP A 467 10.61 -4.86 47.90
C ASP A 467 9.29 -5.01 48.68
N ALA A 468 9.32 -4.64 49.97
CA ALA A 468 8.17 -4.76 50.85
C ALA A 468 6.95 -3.94 50.39
N CYS A 469 7.17 -2.87 49.61
CA CYS A 469 6.12 -2.00 49.07
C CYS A 469 5.23 -2.72 48.04
N TRP A 470 5.76 -3.68 47.26
CA TRP A 470 4.99 -4.46 46.28
C TRP A 470 3.89 -5.32 46.91
N LYS A 471 4.00 -5.65 48.21
CA LYS A 471 2.93 -6.35 48.95
C LYS A 471 1.65 -5.51 49.10
N GLN A 472 1.76 -4.19 48.94
CA GLN A 472 0.64 -3.25 48.99
C GLN A 472 0.11 -2.90 47.58
N ALA A 473 0.80 -3.33 46.52
CA ALA A 473 0.39 -3.11 45.14
C ALA A 473 -0.81 -3.99 44.73
N ALA A 474 -1.56 -3.56 43.73
CA ALA A 474 -2.65 -4.36 43.17
C ALA A 474 -2.07 -5.47 42.29
N HIS A 475 -2.36 -6.72 42.63
CA HIS A 475 -1.86 -7.90 41.93
C HIS A 475 -2.79 -8.29 40.77
N ILE A 476 -2.22 -8.53 39.59
CA ILE A 476 -2.87 -8.98 38.36
C ILE A 476 -2.36 -10.40 38.06
N PRO A 477 -3.12 -11.44 38.45
CA PRO A 477 -2.61 -12.81 38.48
C PRO A 477 -2.69 -13.55 37.14
N VAL A 478 -3.46 -13.06 36.15
CA VAL A 478 -3.74 -13.80 34.92
C VAL A 478 -3.80 -12.88 33.71
N PHE A 479 -3.11 -13.31 32.65
CA PHE A 479 -3.17 -12.75 31.29
C PHE A 479 -3.79 -13.81 30.36
N TYR A 480 -4.51 -13.38 29.33
CA TYR A 480 -5.19 -14.27 28.38
C TYR A 480 -4.71 -14.09 26.95
N LEU A 481 -4.71 -15.17 26.17
CA LEU A 481 -4.29 -15.20 24.77
C LEU A 481 -5.25 -14.47 23.84
N HIS A 482 -4.69 -13.73 22.89
CA HIS A 482 -5.43 -12.93 21.90
C HIS A 482 -5.85 -13.77 20.71
N THR A 483 -6.80 -14.67 20.96
CA THR A 483 -7.50 -15.42 19.91
C THR A 483 -8.92 -14.88 19.77
N ALA A 484 -9.63 -15.25 18.69
CA ALA A 484 -11.03 -14.87 18.50
C ALA A 484 -11.95 -15.25 19.68
N ALA A 485 -11.54 -16.22 20.51
CA ALA A 485 -12.26 -16.64 21.71
C ALA A 485 -11.74 -16.01 23.02
N GLY A 486 -10.50 -15.49 23.10
CA GLY A 486 -9.94 -14.79 24.27
C GLY A 486 -9.91 -15.54 25.62
N GLU A 487 -10.18 -16.85 25.65
CA GLU A 487 -10.48 -17.60 26.89
C GLU A 487 -9.32 -18.47 27.43
N LYS A 488 -8.14 -18.47 26.81
CA LYS A 488 -7.02 -19.37 27.20
C LYS A 488 -5.84 -18.62 27.80
N GLU A 489 -5.28 -19.13 28.89
CA GLU A 489 -4.01 -18.63 29.46
C GLU A 489 -2.81 -18.96 28.55
N PRO A 490 -1.76 -18.12 28.51
CA PRO A 490 -0.51 -18.45 27.85
C PRO A 490 0.19 -19.61 28.59
N GLN A 491 1.03 -20.34 27.86
CA GLN A 491 1.84 -21.42 28.44
C GLN A 491 2.86 -20.84 29.43
N ASP A 492 3.57 -19.81 28.99
CA ASP A 492 4.46 -19.03 29.85
C ASP A 492 3.63 -17.93 30.53
N LYS A 493 3.24 -18.18 31.77
CA LYS A 493 2.39 -17.27 32.55
C LYS A 493 3.07 -15.92 32.77
N THR A 494 2.24 -14.89 32.85
CA THR A 494 2.65 -13.53 33.20
C THR A 494 1.77 -13.02 34.33
N GLU A 495 2.41 -12.52 35.38
CA GLU A 495 1.79 -11.82 36.50
C GLU A 495 2.31 -10.38 36.51
N ALA A 496 1.46 -9.44 36.94
CA ALA A 496 1.85 -8.05 37.08
C ALA A 496 1.38 -7.45 38.42
N TRP A 497 2.06 -6.41 38.86
CA TRP A 497 1.66 -5.57 39.98
C TRP A 497 1.57 -4.12 39.51
N ILE A 498 0.56 -3.41 39.98
CA ILE A 498 0.40 -1.99 39.70
C ILE A 498 0.17 -1.20 40.98
N ALA A 499 0.87 -0.07 41.10
CA ALA A 499 0.72 0.90 42.17
C ALA A 499 1.13 2.29 41.70
N ARG A 500 0.95 3.30 42.54
CA ARG A 500 1.47 4.65 42.30
C ARG A 500 2.27 5.19 43.49
N GLY A 501 3.19 6.11 43.20
CA GLY A 501 3.76 7.03 44.18
C GLY A 501 3.01 8.36 44.19
N GLU A 502 3.73 9.44 44.50
CA GLU A 502 3.22 10.81 44.43
C GLU A 502 3.11 11.30 42.99
N ASP A 503 4.09 11.01 42.13
CA ASP A 503 4.23 11.57 40.78
C ASP A 503 4.34 10.55 39.64
N SER A 504 4.36 9.26 39.98
CA SER A 504 4.68 8.19 39.02
C SER A 504 3.76 6.97 39.21
N LEU A 505 3.46 6.30 38.10
CA LEU A 505 2.92 4.96 38.08
C LEU A 505 4.06 3.94 38.16
N TYR A 506 3.91 2.94 39.02
CA TYR A 506 4.85 1.83 39.17
C TYR A 506 4.20 0.53 38.72
N LEU A 507 4.92 -0.21 37.87
CA LEU A 507 4.54 -1.53 37.42
C LEU A 507 5.66 -2.52 37.71
N ALA A 508 5.30 -3.74 38.07
CA ALA A 508 6.23 -4.85 38.10
C ALA A 508 5.65 -6.03 37.32
N PHE A 509 6.50 -6.80 36.67
CA PHE A 509 6.11 -8.01 35.94
C PHE A 509 6.97 -9.19 36.36
N ARG A 510 6.33 -10.36 36.39
CA ARG A 510 7.00 -11.66 36.42
C ARG A 510 6.55 -12.46 35.21
N CYS A 511 7.49 -12.75 34.34
CA CYS A 511 7.27 -13.45 33.08
C CYS A 511 7.92 -14.83 33.16
N ALA A 512 7.12 -15.88 33.26
CA ALA A 512 7.63 -17.24 33.27
C ALA A 512 8.23 -17.62 31.90
N GLY A 513 9.11 -18.61 31.92
CA GLY A 513 9.74 -19.20 30.74
C GLY A 513 11.24 -19.33 30.89
N THR A 514 11.88 -20.15 30.06
CA THR A 514 13.33 -20.37 30.13
C THR A 514 14.06 -20.06 28.82
N ASN A 515 13.32 -19.75 27.75
CA ASN A 515 13.88 -19.42 26.45
C ASN A 515 13.18 -18.20 25.86
N PHE A 516 13.88 -17.07 25.84
CA PHE A 516 13.34 -15.78 25.42
C PHE A 516 14.07 -15.27 24.17
N LYS A 517 13.31 -14.93 23.13
CA LYS A 517 13.87 -14.21 21.98
C LYS A 517 14.27 -12.82 22.45
N SER A 518 15.51 -12.41 22.18
CA SER A 518 16.04 -11.20 22.78
C SER A 518 17.24 -10.65 21.99
N GLU A 519 17.03 -10.27 20.74
CA GLU A 519 18.06 -9.83 19.77
C GLU A 519 18.17 -8.31 19.66
N ILE A 520 17.09 -7.58 19.94
CA ILE A 520 17.00 -6.15 19.70
C ILE A 520 17.60 -5.41 20.90
N ARG A 521 18.43 -4.40 20.60
CA ARG A 521 19.13 -3.59 21.62
C ARG A 521 18.93 -2.10 21.45
N ALA A 522 18.64 -1.64 20.24
CA ALA A 522 18.46 -0.25 19.93
C ALA A 522 17.08 0.23 20.38
N HIS A 523 17.03 1.44 20.94
CA HIS A 523 15.82 2.17 21.27
C HIS A 523 14.97 2.40 20.01
N ASP A 524 13.64 2.38 20.16
CA ASP A 524 12.65 2.59 19.09
C ASP A 524 12.80 1.68 17.85
N SER A 525 13.49 0.56 18.03
CA SER A 525 13.47 -0.53 17.06
C SER A 525 12.22 -1.39 17.24
N GLU A 526 12.02 -2.38 16.37
CA GLU A 526 10.87 -3.28 16.39
C GLU A 526 10.92 -4.27 17.58
N ILE A 527 11.04 -3.79 18.82
CA ILE A 527 11.27 -4.62 20.03
C ILE A 527 10.14 -5.62 20.28
N TYR A 528 8.95 -5.39 19.73
CA TYR A 528 7.85 -6.35 19.67
C TYR A 528 8.21 -7.64 18.93
N ARG A 529 9.36 -7.70 18.25
CA ARG A 529 9.93 -8.94 17.70
C ARG A 529 10.76 -9.76 18.69
N ASP A 530 10.98 -9.28 19.92
CA ASP A 530 11.57 -10.01 21.05
C ASP A 530 10.50 -10.46 22.06
N ASP A 531 10.88 -11.20 23.11
CA ASP A 531 10.03 -11.34 24.30
C ASP A 531 9.98 -9.97 25.01
N CYS A 532 8.83 -9.33 24.93
CA CYS A 532 8.63 -7.97 25.43
C CYS A 532 7.31 -7.81 26.20
N ILE A 533 7.30 -6.80 27.05
CA ILE A 533 6.10 -6.23 27.64
C ILE A 533 5.69 -5.01 26.83
N GLU A 534 4.39 -4.87 26.59
CA GLU A 534 3.78 -3.69 25.99
C GLU A 534 2.73 -3.13 26.95
N ILE A 535 2.73 -1.82 27.14
CA ILE A 535 1.86 -1.07 28.04
C ILE A 535 1.16 -0.03 27.18
N PHE A 536 -0.17 -0.13 27.12
CA PHE A 536 -1.02 0.81 26.43
C PHE A 536 -1.75 1.66 27.46
N ALA A 537 -1.66 2.98 27.38
CA ALA A 537 -2.29 3.89 28.33
C ALA A 537 -3.10 4.98 27.62
N ASP A 538 -4.38 5.09 27.97
CA ASP A 538 -5.30 6.16 27.61
C ASP A 538 -5.63 6.96 28.89
N PRO A 539 -4.86 8.05 29.17
CA PRO A 539 -4.99 8.88 30.37
C PRO A 539 -6.33 9.58 30.53
N ASP A 540 -6.98 9.91 29.41
CA ASP A 540 -8.25 10.66 29.40
C ASP A 540 -9.47 9.74 29.44
N SER A 541 -9.27 8.43 29.24
CA SER A 541 -10.31 7.40 29.19
C SER A 541 -11.32 7.57 28.05
N ASP A 542 -10.93 8.26 26.97
CA ASP A 542 -11.81 8.59 25.84
C ASP A 542 -11.86 7.48 24.77
N ALA A 543 -11.04 6.44 24.92
CA ALA A 543 -10.92 5.30 24.02
C ALA A 543 -10.55 5.66 22.58
N LYS A 544 -9.86 6.80 22.38
CA LYS A 544 -9.40 7.26 21.06
C LYS A 544 -7.89 7.41 21.04
N ASP A 545 -7.38 8.32 21.86
CA ASP A 545 -5.96 8.67 21.93
C ASP A 545 -5.27 7.84 23.02
N TYR A 546 -4.11 7.27 22.73
CA TYR A 546 -3.37 6.48 23.72
C TYR A 546 -1.86 6.45 23.46
N TYR A 547 -1.12 6.08 24.50
CA TYR A 547 0.32 5.93 24.51
C TYR A 547 0.69 4.44 24.50
N HIS A 548 1.70 4.10 23.73
CA HIS A 548 2.26 2.75 23.64
C HIS A 548 3.70 2.79 24.13
N LEU A 549 3.96 2.14 25.26
CA LEU A 549 5.29 1.94 25.83
C LEU A 549 5.61 0.46 25.77
N ALA A 550 6.82 0.09 25.40
CA ALA A 550 7.20 -1.31 25.33
C ALA A 550 8.67 -1.49 25.72
N TYR A 551 9.01 -2.67 26.25
CA TYR A 551 10.39 -3.03 26.55
C TYR A 551 10.63 -4.54 26.49
N ASN A 552 11.82 -4.93 26.06
CA ASN A 552 12.23 -6.34 26.06
C ASN A 552 13.01 -6.73 27.34
N ILE A 553 13.38 -8.00 27.46
CA ILE A 553 14.17 -8.55 28.58
C ILE A 553 15.53 -7.85 28.84
N HIS A 554 16.07 -7.08 27.89
CA HIS A 554 17.32 -6.33 28.06
C HIS A 554 17.08 -4.89 28.52
N GLY A 555 15.82 -4.49 28.71
CA GLY A 555 15.44 -3.11 29.01
C GLY A 555 15.56 -2.18 27.82
N SER A 556 15.65 -2.70 26.59
CA SER A 556 15.55 -1.88 25.38
C SER A 556 14.10 -1.42 25.21
N THR A 557 13.91 -0.12 25.09
CA THR A 557 12.59 0.53 25.10
C THR A 557 12.12 0.92 23.71
N TYR A 558 10.80 0.99 23.55
CA TYR A 558 10.08 1.55 22.43
C TYR A 558 8.95 2.40 22.98
N ASP A 559 8.74 3.59 22.44
CA ASP A 559 7.65 4.45 22.84
C ASP A 559 7.00 5.19 21.67
N ARG A 560 5.68 5.34 21.75
CA ARG A 560 4.89 5.97 20.70
C ARG A 560 3.59 6.55 21.23
N GLU A 561 3.29 7.77 20.83
CA GLU A 561 1.96 8.38 20.97
C GLU A 561 1.09 8.00 19.77
N VAL A 562 -0.16 7.61 20.02
CA VAL A 562 -1.13 7.18 18.99
C VAL A 562 -2.38 8.06 19.09
N THR A 563 -2.52 8.99 18.14
CA THR A 563 -3.61 9.97 18.09
C THR A 563 -4.19 10.12 16.68
N ALA A 564 -5.42 10.65 16.58
CA ALA A 564 -6.12 10.86 15.30
C ALA A 564 -5.41 11.84 14.34
N THR A 565 -4.55 12.72 14.87
CA THR A 565 -3.70 13.62 14.08
C THR A 565 -2.25 13.24 14.35
N PRO A 566 -1.58 12.45 13.48
CA PRO A 566 -0.25 11.92 13.78
C PRO A 566 0.73 13.06 14.06
N GLY A 567 1.21 13.20 15.30
CA GLY A 567 2.12 14.27 15.67
C GLY A 567 3.19 13.89 16.68
N SER A 568 4.41 14.37 16.37
CA SER A 568 5.66 14.26 17.12
C SER A 568 6.20 12.85 17.41
N SER A 569 7.53 12.75 17.37
CA SER A 569 8.30 11.79 18.15
C SER A 569 8.08 12.12 19.62
N TRP A 570 7.12 11.46 20.26
CA TRP A 570 6.94 11.51 21.72
C TRP A 570 8.00 10.62 22.36
N GLU A 571 8.95 11.19 23.09
CA GLU A 571 10.00 10.44 23.79
C GLU A 571 9.98 10.71 25.30
N PRO A 572 9.18 9.94 26.05
CA PRO A 572 9.03 10.05 27.50
C PRO A 572 10.28 9.61 28.27
N GLU A 573 10.50 10.20 29.45
CA GLU A 573 11.54 9.80 30.40
C GLU A 573 11.00 8.81 31.43
N TRP A 574 10.65 7.60 30.96
CA TRP A 574 10.26 6.49 31.81
C TRP A 574 11.45 5.55 32.07
N GLU A 575 11.45 4.88 33.21
CA GLU A 575 12.55 4.03 33.64
C GLU A 575 12.10 2.57 33.67
N VAL A 576 12.93 1.68 33.12
CA VAL A 576 12.74 0.23 33.22
C VAL A 576 14.02 -0.47 33.65
N LYS A 577 13.87 -1.42 34.57
CA LYS A 577 14.91 -2.37 34.96
C LYS A 577 14.39 -3.78 34.82
N THR A 578 15.24 -4.65 34.28
CA THR A 578 14.88 -6.06 34.06
C THR A 578 15.86 -6.96 34.79
N GLY A 579 15.35 -8.06 35.36
CA GLY A 579 16.13 -9.08 36.05
C GLY A 579 15.87 -10.45 35.42
N ARG A 580 16.93 -11.18 35.05
CA ARG A 580 16.77 -12.59 34.65
C ARG A 580 16.65 -13.46 35.88
N GLN A 581 15.65 -14.33 35.90
CA GLN A 581 15.43 -15.33 36.93
C GLN A 581 15.71 -16.73 36.38
N LYS A 582 15.75 -17.74 37.25
CA LYS A 582 16.02 -19.14 36.85
C LYS A 582 14.90 -19.71 35.96
N ASP A 583 13.67 -19.29 36.20
CA ASP A 583 12.42 -19.78 35.63
C ASP A 583 11.63 -18.69 34.87
N GLY A 584 12.27 -17.55 34.62
CA GLY A 584 11.61 -16.40 34.04
C GLY A 584 12.49 -15.18 33.87
N TRP A 585 11.85 -14.05 33.63
CA TRP A 585 12.43 -12.74 33.83
C TRP A 585 11.43 -11.82 34.53
N THR A 586 11.96 -10.86 35.26
CA THR A 586 11.20 -9.87 36.00
C THR A 586 11.52 -8.47 35.48
N SER A 587 10.63 -7.53 35.74
CA SER A 587 10.90 -6.13 35.49
C SER A 587 10.19 -5.23 36.47
N GLU A 588 10.76 -4.05 36.66
CA GLU A 588 10.17 -2.95 37.38
C GLU A 588 10.21 -1.72 36.49
N VAL A 589 9.08 -1.01 36.43
CA VAL A 589 8.86 0.13 35.55
C VAL A 589 8.35 1.30 36.37
N LYS A 590 8.92 2.47 36.13
CA LYS A 590 8.43 3.76 36.64
C LYS A 590 8.06 4.64 35.47
N ILE A 591 6.80 5.04 35.42
CA ILE A 591 6.25 5.93 34.41
C ILE A 591 5.78 7.21 35.11
N PRO A 592 6.56 8.30 35.06
CA PRO A 592 6.12 9.59 35.56
C PRO A 592 4.81 10.02 34.90
N PHE A 593 3.86 10.59 35.65
CA PHE A 593 2.60 11.08 35.06
C PHE A 593 2.83 12.23 34.08
N SER A 594 3.95 12.96 34.22
CA SER A 594 4.40 14.01 33.28
C SER A 594 4.81 13.49 31.89
N CYS A 595 4.92 12.17 31.72
CA CYS A 595 5.10 11.55 30.40
C CYS A 595 3.84 11.64 29.55
N PHE A 596 2.66 11.76 30.18
CA PHE A 596 1.38 11.78 29.49
C PHE A 596 0.86 13.19 29.30
N THR A 597 0.23 13.46 28.16
CA THR A 597 -0.63 14.63 28.02
C THR A 597 -1.97 14.31 28.69
N ILE A 598 -2.31 15.02 29.76
CA ILE A 598 -3.54 14.77 30.53
C ILE A 598 -4.47 15.97 30.45
N LYS A 599 -5.68 15.78 29.89
CA LYS A 599 -6.66 16.86 29.74
C LYS A 599 -7.19 17.33 31.09
N GLN A 600 -7.63 18.59 31.15
CA GLN A 600 -8.12 19.24 32.37
C GLN A 600 -9.27 18.48 33.08
N ASN A 601 -10.10 17.77 32.31
CA ASN A 601 -11.25 17.02 32.81
C ASN A 601 -10.97 15.52 32.90
N ALA A 602 -9.71 15.09 32.83
CA ALA A 602 -9.36 13.68 32.96
C ALA A 602 -9.96 13.15 34.26
N ALA A 603 -10.70 12.05 34.13
CA ALA A 603 -11.26 11.38 35.29
C ALA A 603 -10.11 10.95 36.22
N ARG A 604 -10.42 10.63 37.47
CA ARG A 604 -9.50 9.87 38.34
C ARG A 604 -9.31 8.42 37.86
N THR A 605 -9.53 8.15 36.58
CA THR A 605 -9.53 6.84 35.96
C THR A 605 -8.81 6.92 34.62
N MET A 606 -7.81 6.05 34.44
CA MET A 606 -7.08 5.84 33.18
C MET A 606 -7.48 4.50 32.59
N ARG A 607 -7.53 4.39 31.28
CA ARG A 607 -7.61 3.10 30.59
C ARG A 607 -6.20 2.57 30.36
N ILE A 608 -5.87 1.36 30.80
CA ILE A 608 -4.57 0.73 30.58
C ILE A 608 -4.75 -0.71 30.11
N ASN A 609 -3.92 -1.16 29.17
CA ASN A 609 -3.72 -2.58 28.95
C ASN A 609 -2.25 -2.95 29.13
N LEU A 610 -2.03 -4.08 29.78
CA LEU A 610 -0.71 -4.66 30.00
C LEU A 610 -0.65 -5.92 29.15
N CYS A 611 0.35 -6.03 28.30
CA CYS A 611 0.49 -7.08 27.31
C CYS A 611 1.88 -7.70 27.37
N ARG A 612 2.00 -8.96 26.93
CA ARG A 612 3.27 -9.63 26.66
C ARG A 612 3.22 -10.26 25.28
N GLU A 613 4.26 -10.01 24.48
CA GLU A 613 4.54 -10.76 23.27
C GLU A 613 5.66 -11.76 23.56
N ASN A 614 5.33 -13.03 23.73
CA ASN A 614 6.33 -14.08 23.81
C ASN A 614 6.62 -14.58 22.38
N GLN A 615 7.54 -13.91 21.70
CA GLN A 615 7.91 -14.21 20.32
C GLN A 615 8.59 -15.58 20.15
N ASN A 616 9.13 -16.16 21.23
CA ASN A 616 9.65 -17.53 21.22
C ASN A 616 8.51 -18.57 21.15
N LEU A 617 7.40 -18.34 21.86
CA LEU A 617 6.20 -19.20 21.81
C LEU A 617 5.15 -18.74 20.77
N LYS A 618 5.34 -17.57 20.15
CA LYS A 618 4.33 -16.85 19.36
C LYS A 618 3.00 -16.69 20.12
N GLN A 619 3.10 -16.41 21.43
CA GLN A 619 1.95 -16.19 22.29
C GLN A 619 1.83 -14.71 22.64
N TYR A 620 0.72 -14.12 22.23
CA TYR A 620 0.32 -12.74 22.54
C TYR A 620 -0.71 -12.82 23.65
N SER A 621 -0.43 -12.18 24.79
CA SER A 621 -1.31 -12.22 25.97
C SER A 621 -1.49 -10.83 26.59
N SER A 622 -2.63 -10.58 27.22
CA SER A 622 -2.86 -9.32 27.95
C SER A 622 -3.77 -9.51 29.16
N TRP A 623 -3.75 -8.50 30.02
CA TRP A 623 -4.67 -8.37 31.15
C TRP A 623 -6.13 -8.20 30.70
N SER A 624 -6.41 -7.34 29.71
CA SER A 624 -7.75 -7.15 29.15
C SER A 624 -7.83 -7.65 27.69
N PRO A 625 -8.52 -8.78 27.41
CA PRO A 625 -8.62 -9.34 26.07
C PRO A 625 -9.22 -8.37 25.05
N VAL A 626 -8.48 -8.14 23.96
CA VAL A 626 -8.89 -7.24 22.87
C VAL A 626 -9.39 -7.97 21.60
N PHE A 627 -9.39 -9.31 21.59
CA PHE A 627 -9.94 -10.17 20.51
C PHE A 627 -9.46 -9.81 19.09
N GLY A 628 -8.18 -9.50 18.96
CA GLY A 628 -7.59 -9.00 17.73
C GLY A 628 -6.32 -8.21 18.05
N SER A 629 -6.22 -7.00 17.51
CA SER A 629 -5.07 -6.12 17.71
C SER A 629 -5.03 -5.47 19.09
N PHE A 630 -3.85 -5.44 19.74
CA PHE A 630 -3.59 -4.68 20.97
C PHE A 630 -3.98 -3.21 20.87
N HIS A 631 -4.06 -2.66 19.65
CA HIS A 631 -4.47 -1.29 19.35
C HIS A 631 -5.98 -1.05 19.41
N SER A 632 -6.66 -1.61 20.42
CA SER A 632 -8.11 -1.50 20.62
C SER A 632 -8.45 -0.78 21.94
N PRO A 633 -8.30 0.56 22.02
CA PRO A 633 -8.38 1.32 23.28
C PRO A 633 -9.72 1.21 24.02
N GLY A 634 -10.82 0.99 23.29
CA GLY A 634 -12.14 0.71 23.89
C GLY A 634 -12.18 -0.53 24.80
N ARG A 635 -11.21 -1.44 24.65
CA ARG A 635 -11.09 -2.70 25.39
C ARG A 635 -10.03 -2.66 26.49
N PHE A 636 -9.31 -1.56 26.68
CA PHE A 636 -8.34 -1.44 27.77
C PHE A 636 -9.04 -1.53 29.13
N GLY A 637 -8.38 -2.17 30.09
CA GLY A 637 -8.85 -2.22 31.48
C GLY A 637 -8.89 -0.82 32.09
N LYS A 638 -9.65 -0.61 33.15
CA LYS A 638 -9.73 0.70 33.82
C LYS A 638 -8.99 0.70 35.13
N ILE A 639 -8.26 1.76 35.40
CA ILE A 639 -7.46 1.93 36.60
C ILE A 639 -7.85 3.24 37.26
N THR A 640 -8.37 3.15 38.48
CA THR A 640 -8.80 4.33 39.25
C THR A 640 -7.73 4.73 40.26
N PHE A 641 -7.43 6.03 40.33
CA PHE A 641 -6.42 6.65 41.20
C PHE A 641 -7.11 7.46 42.32
N PRO A 642 -7.28 6.87 43.52
CA PRO A 642 -7.88 7.56 44.64
C PRO A 642 -7.00 8.73 45.07
N GLU A 643 -7.63 9.87 45.37
CA GLU A 643 -6.98 11.06 45.94
C GLU A 643 -5.88 11.69 45.06
N MET A 644 -5.79 11.30 43.79
CA MET A 644 -4.89 11.91 42.81
C MET A 644 -5.55 13.14 42.16
N ASP A 645 -4.76 14.18 41.96
CA ASP A 645 -5.14 15.38 41.20
C ASP A 645 -4.30 15.49 39.93
N PHE A 646 -4.84 14.99 38.82
CA PHE A 646 -4.19 15.06 37.52
C PHE A 646 -4.20 16.46 36.91
N SER A 647 -4.99 17.40 37.43
CA SER A 647 -5.09 18.75 36.85
C SER A 647 -3.74 19.49 36.89
N ALA A 648 -2.85 19.14 37.83
CA ALA A 648 -1.49 19.68 37.88
C ALA A 648 -0.65 19.36 36.63
N TYR A 649 -0.94 18.26 35.93
CA TYR A 649 -0.24 17.80 34.73
C TYR A 649 -0.87 18.33 33.43
N SER A 650 -1.97 19.10 33.53
CA SER A 650 -2.63 19.73 32.37
C SER A 650 -1.89 20.98 31.89
N ILE A 651 -0.65 20.79 31.43
CA ILE A 651 0.19 21.79 30.79
C ILE A 651 0.47 21.32 29.35
N SER A 652 0.34 22.22 28.37
CA SER A 652 0.61 21.92 26.96
C SER A 652 1.44 23.01 26.30
N ILE A 653 2.20 22.63 25.27
CA ILE A 653 2.84 23.56 24.33
C ILE A 653 1.94 23.65 23.10
N GLU A 654 1.26 24.79 22.93
CA GLU A 654 0.35 25.03 21.81
C GLU A 654 1.10 25.41 20.55
N ASN A 655 2.24 26.10 20.70
CA ASN A 655 3.03 26.59 19.58
C ASN A 655 4.50 26.74 19.95
N LEU A 656 5.38 26.49 18.98
CA LEU A 656 6.83 26.61 19.11
C LEU A 656 7.42 27.08 17.78
N ILE A 657 8.06 28.25 17.79
CA ILE A 657 8.60 28.88 16.57
C ILE A 657 9.98 29.46 16.85
N PHE A 658 10.97 29.09 16.02
CA PHE A 658 12.24 29.82 15.97
C PHE A 658 12.06 31.13 15.19
N LYS A 659 12.60 32.21 15.72
CA LYS A 659 12.73 33.49 15.05
C LYS A 659 14.18 33.90 14.99
N LYS A 660 14.62 34.30 13.81
CA LYS A 660 15.97 34.86 13.64
C LYS A 660 16.00 36.28 14.20
N GLU A 661 16.98 36.60 15.03
CA GLU A 661 17.12 37.95 15.60
C GLU A 661 17.73 38.92 14.55
N PHE A 662 18.59 38.42 13.67
CA PHE A 662 19.24 39.19 12.60
C PHE A 662 19.28 38.41 11.28
N ILE A 663 18.98 39.05 10.14
CA ILE A 663 18.94 38.37 8.82
C ILE A 663 20.29 37.69 8.51
N LYS A 664 21.41 38.36 8.81
CA LYS A 664 22.78 37.89 8.54
C LYS A 664 23.46 37.17 9.73
N GLY A 665 22.77 37.03 10.87
CA GLY A 665 23.33 36.43 12.08
C GLY A 665 23.02 34.93 12.23
N ARG A 666 23.56 34.31 13.28
CA ARG A 666 23.22 32.93 13.70
C ARG A 666 22.41 32.89 14.99
N GLU A 667 21.95 34.05 15.43
CA GLU A 667 21.24 34.23 16.69
C GLU A 667 19.74 34.09 16.46
N TYR A 668 19.14 33.22 17.27
CA TYR A 668 17.71 32.94 17.24
C TYR A 668 17.10 33.16 18.62
N SER A 669 15.81 33.49 18.61
CA SER A 669 14.92 33.32 19.75
C SER A 669 13.92 32.20 19.49
N LEU A 670 13.47 31.58 20.57
CA LEU A 670 12.42 30.58 20.56
C LEU A 670 11.18 31.19 21.20
N GLN A 671 10.10 31.28 20.42
CA GLN A 671 8.78 31.64 20.93
C GLN A 671 8.01 30.38 21.29
N LEU A 672 7.56 30.30 22.53
CA LEU A 672 6.74 29.22 23.06
C LEU A 672 5.39 29.77 23.46
N GLU A 673 4.32 29.08 23.11
CA GLU A 673 3.00 29.30 23.69
C GLU A 673 2.67 28.14 24.63
N ILE A 674 2.62 28.42 25.92
CA ILE A 674 2.34 27.41 26.95
C ILE A 674 0.94 27.66 27.48
N CYS A 675 0.10 26.64 27.43
CA CYS A 675 -1.22 26.65 28.06
C CYS A 675 -1.13 26.00 29.44
N ASN A 676 -1.48 26.76 30.47
CA ASN A 676 -1.67 26.25 31.82
C ASN A 676 -3.16 26.00 32.08
N SER A 677 -3.58 24.74 32.01
CA SER A 677 -4.97 24.34 32.29
C SER A 677 -5.18 23.84 33.73
N SER A 678 -4.20 24.02 34.62
CA SER A 678 -4.20 23.43 35.96
C SER A 678 -5.09 24.10 37.02
N GLN A 679 -6.17 24.76 36.60
CA GLN A 679 -7.19 25.46 37.40
C GLN A 679 -6.68 26.55 38.37
N LYS A 680 -5.36 26.80 38.42
CA LYS A 680 -4.74 27.89 39.18
C LYS A 680 -3.48 28.42 38.48
N PRO A 681 -3.08 29.67 38.72
CA PRO A 681 -1.77 30.16 38.30
C PRO A 681 -0.64 29.33 38.90
N ARG A 682 0.48 29.18 38.16
CA ARG A 682 1.66 28.44 38.62
C ARG A 682 2.95 29.16 38.28
N ARG A 683 3.95 29.01 39.13
CA ARG A 683 5.34 29.39 38.85
C ARG A 683 6.04 28.19 38.20
N LEU A 684 6.38 28.32 36.92
CA LEU A 684 6.91 27.23 36.12
C LEU A 684 8.35 27.51 35.70
N GLY A 685 9.23 26.53 35.90
CA GLY A 685 10.57 26.47 35.34
C GLY A 685 10.53 25.73 34.00
N ILE A 686 11.25 26.26 33.02
CA ILE A 686 11.26 25.74 31.65
C ILE A 686 12.71 25.50 31.24
N ASP A 687 13.06 24.23 31.05
CA ASP A 687 14.35 23.79 30.55
C ASP A 687 14.23 23.39 29.08
N ILE A 688 15.08 23.95 28.22
CA ILE A 688 15.05 23.69 26.77
C ILE A 688 16.42 23.25 26.27
N LYS A 689 16.42 22.17 25.48
CA LYS A 689 17.57 21.68 24.74
C LYS A 689 17.23 21.49 23.28
N THR A 690 18.06 22.00 22.38
CA THR A 690 17.93 21.78 20.94
C THR A 690 18.79 20.60 20.50
N ILE A 691 18.24 19.77 19.62
CA ILE A 691 18.84 18.54 19.13
C ILE A 691 18.88 18.63 17.60
N SER A 692 20.05 18.43 17.00
CA SER A 692 20.21 18.44 15.55
C SER A 692 19.65 17.17 14.90
N ALA A 693 19.41 17.21 13.60
CA ALA A 693 18.90 16.07 12.82
C ALA A 693 19.83 14.84 12.83
N SER A 694 21.12 15.01 13.10
CA SER A 694 22.08 13.90 13.24
C SER A 694 22.15 13.32 14.67
N GLY A 695 21.29 13.79 15.58
CA GLY A 695 21.27 13.37 16.98
C GLY A 695 22.32 14.05 17.86
N ASN A 696 23.19 14.89 17.29
CA ASN A 696 24.15 15.67 18.07
C ASN A 696 23.45 16.81 18.80
N ILE A 697 23.71 16.93 20.10
CA ILE A 697 23.28 18.08 20.92
C ILE A 697 24.14 19.27 20.48
N ASN A 698 23.53 20.25 19.81
CA ASN A 698 24.26 21.35 19.17
C ASN A 698 24.27 22.64 19.99
N ASP A 699 23.60 22.74 21.14
CA ASP A 699 23.61 23.98 21.92
C ASP A 699 23.34 23.80 23.43
N THR A 700 23.70 24.83 24.19
CA THR A 700 23.59 24.97 25.66
C THR A 700 22.16 24.75 26.19
N GLU A 701 22.02 24.20 27.40
CA GLU A 701 20.73 24.12 28.10
C GLU A 701 20.24 25.54 28.44
N HIS A 702 19.08 25.94 27.92
CA HIS A 702 18.45 27.22 28.25
C HIS A 702 17.43 27.01 29.36
N LYS A 703 17.52 27.83 30.42
CA LYS A 703 16.60 27.80 31.56
C LYS A 703 15.94 29.15 31.74
N THR A 704 14.65 29.13 32.02
CA THR A 704 13.89 30.32 32.37
C THR A 704 12.76 29.94 33.31
N GLU A 705 12.30 30.89 34.11
CA GLU A 705 11.18 30.72 35.01
C GLU A 705 10.20 31.87 34.84
N ASP A 706 8.91 31.59 34.96
CA ASP A 706 7.87 32.61 34.87
C ASP A 706 6.59 32.17 35.60
N THR A 707 5.72 33.13 35.90
CA THR A 707 4.37 32.87 36.42
C THR A 707 3.37 32.78 35.27
N PHE A 708 2.70 31.64 35.16
CA PHE A 708 1.71 31.33 34.15
C PHE A 708 0.30 31.45 34.73
N PRO A 709 -0.56 32.34 34.21
CA PRO A 709 -1.97 32.38 34.58
C PRO A 709 -2.69 31.11 34.10
N ILE A 710 -3.98 30.96 34.43
CA ILE A 710 -4.81 29.95 33.76
C ILE A 710 -4.99 30.36 32.29
N GLY A 711 -4.77 29.45 31.36
CA GLY A 711 -4.81 29.69 29.91
C GLY A 711 -3.43 29.87 29.27
N ASN A 712 -3.41 30.45 28.06
CA ASN A 712 -2.19 30.58 27.27
C ASN A 712 -1.32 31.76 27.72
N LYS A 713 -0.02 31.55 27.75
CA LYS A 713 0.99 32.61 27.85
C LYS A 713 2.09 32.36 26.83
N GLN A 714 2.44 33.39 26.07
CA GLN A 714 3.60 33.37 25.21
C GLN A 714 4.87 33.73 25.99
N LEU A 715 5.95 32.99 25.75
CA LEU A 715 7.28 33.22 26.27
C LEU A 715 8.27 33.31 25.11
N VAL A 716 9.22 34.24 25.20
CA VAL A 716 10.28 34.41 24.20
C VAL A 716 11.62 34.21 24.88
N ILE A 717 12.36 33.19 24.46
CA ILE A 717 13.66 32.83 25.01
C ILE A 717 14.72 33.18 23.96
N LYS A 718 15.71 33.99 24.32
CA LYS A 718 16.77 34.45 23.42
C LYS A 718 18.06 33.66 23.62
N GLY A 719 18.98 33.81 22.67
CA GLY A 719 20.37 33.37 22.81
C GLY A 719 20.67 31.99 22.23
N PHE A 720 19.80 31.45 21.36
CA PHE A 720 20.09 30.22 20.63
C PHE A 720 21.06 30.53 19.48
N SER A 721 22.10 29.72 19.30
CA SER A 721 23.10 29.88 18.24
C SER A 721 23.12 28.63 17.35
N ILE A 722 22.31 28.63 16.30
CA ILE A 722 22.14 27.47 15.42
C ILE A 722 23.05 27.61 14.19
N ALA A 723 23.77 26.55 13.82
CA ALA A 723 24.61 26.52 12.63
C ALA A 723 23.79 26.70 11.33
N GLU A 724 24.36 27.39 10.33
CA GLU A 724 23.66 27.79 9.09
C GLU A 724 23.18 26.61 8.22
N ASP A 725 23.82 25.44 8.34
CA ASP A 725 23.46 24.23 7.61
C ASP A 725 22.25 23.49 8.20
N ILE A 726 21.84 23.85 9.43
CA ILE A 726 20.72 23.22 10.13
C ILE A 726 19.41 23.88 9.70
N LYS A 727 18.67 23.22 8.81
CA LYS A 727 17.36 23.67 8.32
C LYS A 727 16.20 23.41 9.29
N SER A 728 16.39 22.49 10.23
CA SER A 728 15.42 22.16 11.27
C SER A 728 16.13 21.54 12.48
N CYS A 729 15.59 21.75 13.67
CA CYS A 729 16.05 21.09 14.89
C CYS A 729 14.87 20.71 15.79
N THR A 730 15.09 19.75 16.66
CA THR A 730 14.08 19.30 17.63
C THR A 730 14.33 19.99 18.96
N ALA A 731 13.29 20.47 19.64
CA ALA A 731 13.39 21.07 20.97
C ALA A 731 12.83 20.10 22.02
N ARG A 732 13.67 19.68 22.96
CA ARG A 732 13.24 19.00 24.18
C ARG A 732 12.96 20.04 25.25
N ILE A 733 11.74 20.06 25.78
CA ILE A 733 11.24 21.04 26.74
C ILE A 733 10.76 20.30 27.98
N ARG A 734 11.31 20.63 29.15
CA ARG A 734 10.78 20.16 30.43
C ARG A 734 10.15 21.33 31.19
N VAL A 735 8.94 21.13 31.68
CA VAL A 735 8.21 22.11 32.49
C VAL A 735 8.12 21.61 33.92
N LYS A 736 8.62 22.42 34.86
CA LYS A 736 8.72 22.09 36.28
C LYS A 736 7.87 23.04 37.10
N ASP A 737 7.21 22.50 38.12
CA ASP A 737 6.69 23.29 39.23
C ASP A 737 7.86 23.71 40.11
N GLU A 738 8.14 25.01 40.18
CA GLU A 738 9.27 25.54 40.94
C GLU A 738 9.08 25.40 42.46
N GLU A 739 7.83 25.38 42.95
CA GLU A 739 7.57 25.26 44.39
C GLU A 739 7.81 23.84 44.88
N LYS A 740 7.43 22.85 44.07
CA LYS A 740 7.54 21.42 44.41
C LYS A 740 8.78 20.73 43.85
N ASN A 741 9.52 21.41 42.97
CA ASN A 741 10.59 20.83 42.16
C ASN A 741 10.12 19.55 41.41
N LEU A 742 8.87 19.58 40.93
CA LEU A 742 8.19 18.46 40.28
C LEU A 742 8.09 18.71 38.78
N VAL A 743 8.46 17.74 37.94
CA VAL A 743 8.22 17.84 36.49
C VAL A 743 6.72 17.64 36.23
N LEU A 744 6.08 18.66 35.64
CA LEU A 744 4.65 18.63 35.30
C LEU A 744 4.40 18.16 33.88
N ALA A 745 5.33 18.43 32.96
CA ALA A 745 5.23 17.97 31.58
C ALA A 745 6.62 17.90 30.91
N SER A 746 6.78 16.97 29.98
CA SER A 746 7.94 16.87 29.10
C SER A 746 7.47 16.80 27.65
N PHE A 747 8.08 17.60 26.80
CA PHE A 747 7.74 17.68 25.38
C PHE A 747 8.98 17.47 24.54
N LEU A 748 8.84 16.67 23.49
CA LEU A 748 9.78 16.67 22.38
C LEU A 748 9.03 17.23 21.18
N SER A 749 9.46 18.38 20.69
CA SER A 749 8.79 19.03 19.56
C SER A 749 8.91 18.14 18.30
N ARG A 750 8.06 18.34 17.29
CA ARG A 750 8.44 17.95 15.92
C ARG A 750 9.72 18.71 15.50
N PRO A 751 10.44 18.28 14.46
CA PRO A 751 11.48 19.11 13.86
C PRO A 751 10.91 20.48 13.53
N VAL A 752 11.44 21.48 14.23
CA VAL A 752 11.04 22.88 14.11
C VAL A 752 11.92 23.46 13.03
N SER A 753 11.29 24.05 12.02
CA SER A 753 12.04 24.74 10.97
C SER A 753 12.83 25.88 11.60
N VAL A 754 14.12 25.91 11.27
CA VAL A 754 14.99 27.04 11.59
C VAL A 754 14.88 27.97 10.39
N PRO A 755 14.46 29.24 10.56
CA PRO A 755 14.34 30.17 9.45
C PRO A 755 15.66 30.31 8.70
N THR A 756 15.72 29.83 7.46
CA THR A 756 16.97 29.81 6.67
C THR A 756 16.99 30.83 5.55
N GLY A 757 15.83 31.39 5.17
CA GLY A 757 15.81 32.37 4.09
C GLY A 757 14.43 32.89 3.72
N THR A 758 14.29 33.20 2.44
CA THR A 758 13.04 33.69 1.84
C THR A 758 12.66 32.77 0.69
N ALA A 759 11.46 32.20 0.76
CA ALA A 759 10.91 31.45 -0.37
C ALA A 759 10.29 32.43 -1.37
N ILE A 760 10.66 32.27 -2.64
CA ILE A 760 10.12 33.07 -3.75
C ILE A 760 9.46 32.13 -4.74
N LEU A 761 8.28 32.52 -5.21
CA LEU A 761 7.53 31.79 -6.20
C LEU A 761 6.98 32.74 -7.26
N VAL A 762 7.46 32.59 -8.49
CA VAL A 762 6.88 33.18 -9.68
C VAL A 762 5.58 32.44 -9.99
N GLU A 763 4.45 33.18 -10.09
CA GLU A 763 3.09 32.63 -10.17
C GLU A 763 2.92 31.55 -11.24
N GLN A 764 3.48 31.76 -12.43
CA GLN A 764 3.35 30.85 -13.56
C GLN A 764 4.68 30.21 -13.90
N ASN A 765 4.65 28.96 -14.36
CA ASN A 765 5.82 28.30 -14.94
C ASN A 765 6.30 28.98 -16.24
N ILE A 766 5.38 29.56 -17.02
CA ILE A 766 5.63 30.17 -18.34
C ILE A 766 4.70 31.36 -18.55
N TYR A 767 5.20 32.41 -19.19
CA TYR A 767 4.44 33.58 -19.65
C TYR A 767 4.53 33.72 -21.18
N GLN A 768 3.46 34.16 -21.83
CA GLN A 768 3.44 34.43 -23.28
C GLN A 768 2.97 35.86 -23.58
N GLN A 769 1.75 36.19 -23.17
CA GLN A 769 1.08 37.44 -23.54
C GLN A 769 0.83 38.35 -22.33
N GLU A 770 1.13 37.86 -21.12
CA GLU A 770 0.90 38.58 -19.89
C GLU A 770 1.85 39.79 -19.79
N ASN A 771 1.29 40.92 -19.35
CA ASN A 771 2.06 42.15 -19.14
C ASN A 771 2.74 42.19 -17.77
N ASN A 772 2.31 41.35 -16.84
CA ASN A 772 2.81 41.34 -15.47
C ASN A 772 3.00 39.91 -14.96
N ALA A 773 4.08 39.70 -14.22
CA ALA A 773 4.28 38.52 -13.40
C ALA A 773 3.98 38.85 -11.94
N LYS A 774 3.19 38.00 -11.28
CA LYS A 774 3.04 38.06 -9.82
C LYS A 774 4.11 37.21 -9.19
N ILE A 775 4.76 37.77 -8.19
CA ILE A 775 5.82 37.12 -7.42
C ILE A 775 5.35 37.02 -5.99
N PHE A 776 5.20 35.79 -5.52
CA PHE A 776 4.89 35.49 -4.13
C PHE A 776 6.20 35.39 -3.36
N VAL A 777 6.31 36.13 -2.27
CA VAL A 777 7.49 36.13 -1.41
C VAL A 777 7.05 35.80 0.01
N HIS A 778 7.56 34.69 0.52
CA HIS A 778 7.36 34.26 1.89
C HIS A 778 8.67 34.48 2.65
N TYR A 779 8.67 35.54 3.46
CA TYR A 779 9.76 35.82 4.38
C TYR A 779 9.59 34.94 5.61
N GLU A 780 10.58 34.10 5.90
CA GLU A 780 10.62 33.34 7.17
C GLU A 780 11.10 34.22 8.36
N PHE A 781 11.30 35.52 8.10
CA PHE A 781 11.72 36.53 9.06
C PHE A 781 10.52 37.34 9.60
N SER A 782 10.68 37.99 10.75
CA SER A 782 9.63 38.87 11.29
C SER A 782 9.34 40.05 10.35
N PRO A 783 8.08 40.47 10.19
CA PRO A 783 7.74 41.63 9.37
C PRO A 783 8.45 42.92 9.80
N GLU A 784 8.72 43.07 11.10
CA GLU A 784 9.45 44.21 11.66
C GLU A 784 10.89 44.25 11.17
N LEU A 785 11.60 43.12 11.25
CA LEU A 785 12.99 43.00 10.79
C LEU A 785 13.09 43.27 9.29
N MET A 786 12.18 42.70 8.49
CA MET A 786 12.15 42.94 7.05
C MET A 786 11.81 44.39 6.68
N ARG A 787 10.94 45.07 7.43
CA ARG A 787 10.66 46.50 7.21
C ARG A 787 11.88 47.37 7.49
N GLN A 788 12.69 47.03 8.50
CA GLN A 788 13.94 47.73 8.80
C GLN A 788 14.98 47.55 7.69
N GLU A 789 15.12 46.34 7.19
CA GLU A 789 16.11 45.97 6.18
C GLU A 789 15.72 46.39 4.74
N ASN A 790 14.44 46.72 4.53
CA ASN A 790 13.88 47.31 3.31
C ASN A 790 14.31 46.54 2.03
N PRO A 791 13.89 45.27 1.89
CA PRO A 791 14.31 44.40 0.80
C PRO A 791 13.81 44.88 -0.56
N GLU A 792 14.48 44.43 -1.61
CA GLU A 792 14.11 44.64 -3.01
C GLU A 792 13.86 43.30 -3.71
N LEU A 793 13.08 43.36 -4.78
CA LEU A 793 12.89 42.26 -5.71
C LEU A 793 13.45 42.69 -7.07
N LYS A 794 14.47 41.97 -7.53
CA LYS A 794 15.23 42.29 -8.73
C LYS A 794 15.02 41.24 -9.81
N LEU A 795 15.01 41.70 -11.06
CA LEU A 795 14.95 40.86 -12.25
C LEU A 795 16.26 40.96 -13.01
N PHE A 796 16.85 39.82 -13.35
CA PHE A 796 18.08 39.74 -14.14
C PHE A 796 17.83 38.99 -15.45
N SER A 797 18.52 39.40 -16.50
CA SER A 797 18.61 38.63 -17.75
C SER A 797 19.41 37.34 -17.53
N GLU A 798 19.33 36.41 -18.48
CA GLU A 798 20.13 35.17 -18.47
C GLU A 798 21.65 35.44 -18.43
N LYS A 799 22.08 36.60 -18.94
CA LYS A 799 23.48 37.05 -18.90
C LYS A 799 23.87 37.75 -17.59
N GLY A 800 22.97 37.82 -16.61
CA GLY A 800 23.21 38.44 -15.30
C GLY A 800 23.06 39.97 -15.26
N GLN A 801 22.52 40.60 -16.32
CA GLN A 801 22.26 42.04 -16.32
C GLN A 801 21.00 42.35 -15.53
N GLU A 802 21.06 43.28 -14.56
CA GLU A 802 19.87 43.80 -13.86
C GLU A 802 18.97 44.55 -14.86
N LEU A 803 17.70 44.15 -14.92
CA LEU A 803 16.70 44.74 -15.82
C LEU A 803 15.69 45.60 -15.04
N ARG A 804 15.31 45.18 -13.83
CA ARG A 804 14.29 45.82 -13.00
C ARG A 804 14.59 45.63 -11.52
N SER A 805 14.20 46.59 -10.70
CA SER A 805 14.11 46.48 -9.24
C SER A 805 12.82 47.12 -8.75
N ILE A 806 12.12 46.47 -7.81
CA ILE A 806 10.96 47.03 -7.11
C ILE A 806 11.11 46.83 -5.60
N PRO A 807 10.59 47.73 -4.75
CA PRO A 807 10.55 47.51 -3.31
C PRO A 807 9.76 46.25 -2.95
N ALA A 808 10.30 45.43 -2.05
CA ALA A 808 9.73 44.15 -1.63
C ALA A 808 9.35 44.14 -0.14
N VAL A 809 9.00 45.30 0.42
CA VAL A 809 8.68 45.43 1.84
C VAL A 809 7.41 44.63 2.18
N PRO A 810 7.42 43.77 3.21
CA PRO A 810 6.26 42.97 3.54
C PRO A 810 5.07 43.81 3.99
N SER A 811 3.92 43.51 3.41
CA SER A 811 2.61 44.12 3.74
C SER A 811 1.72 43.16 4.54
N HIS A 812 2.04 41.86 4.57
CA HIS A 812 1.32 40.83 5.31
C HIS A 812 2.30 39.81 5.92
N PRO A 813 2.05 39.29 7.14
CA PRO A 813 2.97 38.37 7.81
C PRO A 813 3.22 37.05 7.07
N PHE A 814 2.25 36.57 6.26
CA PHE A 814 2.34 35.24 5.64
C PHE A 814 2.35 35.23 4.12
N ARG A 815 1.86 36.30 3.47
CA ARG A 815 1.60 36.30 2.03
C ARG A 815 1.88 37.65 1.41
N ASN A 816 3.08 37.84 0.87
CA ASN A 816 3.45 39.06 0.17
C ASN A 816 3.41 38.80 -1.34
N VAL A 817 2.66 39.62 -2.06
CA VAL A 817 2.50 39.52 -3.51
C VAL A 817 3.00 40.80 -4.15
N PHE A 818 3.98 40.67 -5.04
CA PHE A 818 4.56 41.78 -5.78
C PHE A 818 4.25 41.63 -7.27
N ILE A 819 3.99 42.75 -7.94
CA ILE A 819 3.68 42.78 -9.37
C ILE A 819 4.90 43.33 -10.10
N MET A 820 5.47 42.51 -10.97
CA MET A 820 6.60 42.88 -11.81
C MET A 820 6.10 43.00 -13.25
N LYS A 821 6.30 44.16 -13.88
CA LYS A 821 6.03 44.32 -15.32
C LYS A 821 6.96 43.40 -16.13
N ILE A 822 6.45 42.82 -17.21
CA ILE A 822 7.18 41.91 -18.11
C ILE A 822 6.80 42.10 -19.60
N ASP A 823 5.98 43.09 -19.92
CA ASP A 823 5.41 43.36 -21.26
C ASP A 823 6.49 43.53 -22.34
N ASP A 824 7.53 44.30 -22.05
CA ASP A 824 8.66 44.61 -22.95
C ASP A 824 9.76 43.53 -23.01
N LEU A 825 9.70 42.49 -22.17
CA LEU A 825 10.76 41.47 -22.14
C LEU A 825 10.69 40.60 -23.41
N PRO A 826 11.82 40.30 -24.06
CA PRO A 826 11.86 39.30 -25.13
C PRO A 826 11.63 37.88 -24.59
N ALA A 827 11.42 36.90 -25.48
CA ALA A 827 11.41 35.49 -25.09
C ALA A 827 12.77 35.10 -24.48
N GLY A 828 12.77 34.39 -23.36
CA GLY A 828 13.98 34.05 -22.62
C GLY A 828 13.71 33.61 -21.18
N LYS A 829 14.79 33.22 -20.47
CA LYS A 829 14.77 32.91 -19.05
C LYS A 829 15.34 34.09 -18.25
N TYR A 830 14.70 34.42 -17.14
CA TYR A 830 15.05 35.55 -16.28
C TYR A 830 15.14 35.09 -14.83
N LYS A 831 16.15 35.56 -14.10
CA LYS A 831 16.32 35.27 -12.67
C LYS A 831 15.57 36.34 -11.87
N VAL A 832 14.70 35.93 -10.96
CA VAL A 832 14.01 36.80 -10.00
C VAL A 832 14.66 36.59 -8.64
N VAL A 833 15.13 37.66 -8.00
CA VAL A 833 15.90 37.59 -6.75
C VAL A 833 15.27 38.52 -5.73
N SER A 834 14.96 38.04 -4.52
CA SER A 834 14.72 38.93 -3.39
C SER A 834 16.04 39.14 -2.68
N CYS A 835 16.43 40.39 -2.44
CA CYS A 835 17.70 40.73 -1.84
C CYS A 835 17.60 41.93 -0.90
N LEU A 836 18.58 42.09 -0.04
CA LEU A 836 18.81 43.32 0.72
C LEU A 836 19.42 44.40 -0.18
N LYS A 837 19.40 45.65 0.29
CA LYS A 837 19.96 46.80 -0.45
C LYS A 837 21.46 46.68 -0.75
N ASP A 838 22.20 45.98 0.09
CA ASP A 838 23.62 45.71 -0.11
C ASP A 838 23.90 44.54 -1.07
N GLY A 839 22.86 43.97 -1.68
CA GLY A 839 22.96 42.89 -2.65
C GLY A 839 22.91 41.47 -2.06
N THR A 840 22.75 41.33 -0.73
CA THR A 840 22.61 40.01 -0.11
C THR A 840 21.36 39.30 -0.61
N GLU A 841 21.52 38.19 -1.32
CA GLU A 841 20.43 37.36 -1.84
C GLU A 841 19.70 36.64 -0.69
N LEU A 842 18.39 36.82 -0.60
CA LEU A 842 17.51 36.18 0.39
C LEU A 842 16.76 34.98 -0.19
N GLY A 843 16.52 34.99 -1.50
CA GLY A 843 15.86 33.92 -2.24
C GLY A 843 15.87 34.19 -3.74
N THR A 844 15.65 33.14 -4.53
CA THR A 844 15.63 33.20 -5.99
C THR A 844 14.56 32.28 -6.57
N ASP A 845 13.95 32.71 -7.67
CA ASP A 845 13.19 31.87 -8.57
C ASP A 845 13.42 32.31 -10.04
N PHE A 846 12.79 31.64 -11.00
CA PHE A 846 12.97 31.95 -12.42
C PHE A 846 11.66 32.24 -13.13
N LEU A 847 11.68 33.27 -13.95
CA LEU A 847 10.62 33.59 -14.89
C LEU A 847 11.02 33.14 -16.29
N LYS A 848 10.10 32.54 -17.03
CA LYS A 848 10.30 32.15 -18.43
C LYS A 848 9.25 32.80 -19.31
N LYS A 849 9.69 33.58 -20.29
CA LYS A 849 8.82 34.18 -21.31
C LYS A 849 9.04 33.49 -22.65
N ILE A 850 7.97 33.14 -23.35
CA ILE A 850 7.99 32.41 -24.62
C ILE A 850 7.16 33.17 -25.66
N SER A 851 7.47 32.98 -26.94
CA SER A 851 6.71 33.57 -28.04
C SER A 851 5.26 33.04 -28.07
N ALA A 852 4.33 33.88 -28.56
CA ALA A 852 2.89 33.62 -28.53
C ALA A 852 2.41 32.56 -29.55
N ASP A 853 3.23 32.22 -30.53
CA ASP A 853 2.95 31.21 -31.58
C ASP A 853 3.26 29.76 -31.14
N ILE A 854 3.88 29.61 -29.97
CA ILE A 854 4.27 28.31 -29.43
C ILE A 854 3.15 27.75 -28.54
N SER A 855 2.80 26.47 -28.72
CA SER A 855 1.87 25.79 -27.82
C SER A 855 2.53 25.56 -26.45
N VAL A 856 1.82 25.87 -25.37
CA VAL A 856 2.34 25.72 -24.00
C VAL A 856 1.24 25.22 -23.06
N SER A 857 1.65 24.63 -21.95
CA SER A 857 0.77 24.36 -20.81
C SER A 857 1.18 25.20 -19.61
N VAL A 858 0.34 26.19 -19.31
CA VAL A 858 0.58 27.11 -18.21
C VAL A 858 0.03 26.50 -16.91
N LEU A 859 0.91 26.38 -15.93
CA LEU A 859 0.60 25.98 -14.56
C LEU A 859 0.79 27.18 -13.65
N ASN A 860 -0.27 27.56 -12.93
CA ASN A 860 -0.19 28.49 -11.81
C ASN A 860 0.37 27.73 -10.60
N ARG A 861 1.63 28.00 -10.29
CA ARG A 861 2.41 27.34 -9.23
C ARG A 861 1.93 27.70 -7.82
N ASN A 862 1.22 28.82 -7.66
CA ASN A 862 0.71 29.23 -6.34
C ASN A 862 -0.54 28.46 -5.91
N ASN A 863 -1.41 28.07 -6.85
CA ASN A 863 -2.66 27.37 -6.53
C ASN A 863 -2.85 26.04 -7.29
N GLY A 864 -1.83 25.58 -8.03
CA GLY A 864 -1.84 24.33 -8.78
C GLY A 864 -2.81 24.30 -9.96
N ALA A 865 -3.36 25.45 -10.37
CA ALA A 865 -4.31 25.54 -11.48
C ALA A 865 -3.60 25.38 -12.81
N VAL A 866 -4.15 24.54 -13.68
CA VAL A 866 -3.68 24.42 -15.07
C VAL A 866 -4.58 25.22 -15.97
N MET A 867 -3.98 25.98 -16.88
CA MET A 867 -4.70 26.81 -17.83
C MET A 867 -5.18 25.96 -19.00
N VAL A 868 -6.50 25.85 -19.17
CA VAL A 868 -7.12 25.20 -20.32
C VAL A 868 -7.81 26.27 -21.16
N ASN A 869 -7.37 26.42 -22.41
CA ASN A 869 -7.87 27.44 -23.34
C ASN A 869 -7.82 28.87 -22.74
N GLY A 870 -6.72 29.19 -22.06
CA GLY A 870 -6.47 30.52 -21.47
C GLY A 870 -7.19 30.81 -20.16
N LYS A 871 -7.81 29.80 -19.51
CA LYS A 871 -8.51 29.97 -18.23
C LYS A 871 -8.04 28.94 -17.19
N PRO A 872 -7.92 29.32 -15.90
CA PRO A 872 -7.62 28.37 -14.85
C PRO A 872 -8.81 27.42 -14.68
N GLU A 873 -8.58 26.14 -14.89
CA GLU A 873 -9.63 25.13 -14.95
C GLU A 873 -9.29 23.95 -14.05
N PHE A 874 -10.30 23.43 -13.34
CA PHE A 874 -10.17 22.16 -12.65
C PHE A 874 -10.08 21.07 -13.72
N ILE A 875 -9.03 20.24 -13.69
CA ILE A 875 -8.88 19.21 -14.72
C ILE A 875 -9.97 18.15 -14.54
N ARG A 876 -10.70 17.91 -15.61
CA ARG A 876 -11.75 16.89 -15.72
C ARG A 876 -11.36 16.02 -16.90
N GLY A 877 -10.49 15.07 -16.62
CA GLY A 877 -9.87 14.20 -17.60
C GLY A 877 -10.51 12.82 -17.64
N ILE A 878 -10.39 12.16 -18.79
CA ILE A 878 -10.78 10.77 -18.95
C ILE A 878 -9.81 10.03 -19.87
N LEU A 879 -9.43 8.83 -19.46
CA LEU A 879 -8.61 7.94 -20.28
C LEU A 879 -9.45 7.39 -21.43
N LEU A 880 -9.12 7.76 -22.67
CA LEU A 880 -9.84 7.30 -23.86
C LEU A 880 -9.60 5.81 -24.13
N GLN A 881 -8.38 5.31 -23.90
CA GLN A 881 -7.99 3.90 -23.95
C GLN A 881 -6.65 3.66 -23.22
N GLU A 882 -6.49 2.49 -22.59
CA GLU A 882 -5.17 2.00 -22.12
C GLU A 882 -4.18 1.73 -23.27
N SER A 883 -4.69 1.46 -24.47
CA SER A 883 -3.89 1.18 -25.66
C SER A 883 -4.63 1.63 -26.91
N ALA A 884 -3.98 2.45 -27.72
CA ALA A 884 -4.58 3.01 -28.92
C ALA A 884 -4.16 2.25 -30.19
N SER A 885 -5.08 2.18 -31.16
CA SER A 885 -4.89 1.60 -32.50
C SER A 885 -5.58 2.45 -33.57
N ASP A 886 -5.05 2.43 -34.79
CA ASP A 886 -5.70 3.03 -35.97
C ASP A 886 -7.04 2.37 -36.29
N ASP A 887 -7.21 1.10 -35.94
CA ASP A 887 -8.47 0.35 -36.13
C ASP A 887 -9.65 0.97 -35.35
N LEU A 888 -9.35 1.81 -34.36
CA LEU A 888 -10.34 2.52 -33.55
C LEU A 888 -10.65 3.94 -34.03
N LEU A 889 -9.94 4.46 -35.05
CA LEU A 889 -10.16 5.80 -35.60
C LEU A 889 -11.62 6.11 -35.98
N PRO A 890 -12.40 5.17 -36.57
CA PRO A 890 -13.81 5.42 -36.87
C PRO A 890 -14.66 5.75 -35.63
N TYR A 891 -14.24 5.31 -34.44
CA TYR A 891 -14.94 5.53 -33.19
C TYR A 891 -14.44 6.74 -32.41
N TYR A 892 -13.14 7.06 -32.48
CA TYR A 892 -12.55 8.15 -31.69
C TYR A 892 -13.25 9.48 -31.91
N ARG A 893 -13.60 9.85 -33.16
CA ARG A 893 -14.33 11.10 -33.42
C ARG A 893 -15.65 11.16 -32.63
N GLN A 894 -16.38 10.05 -32.56
CA GLN A 894 -17.64 9.99 -31.81
C GLN A 894 -17.41 10.07 -30.31
N TRP A 895 -16.43 9.32 -29.78
CA TRP A 895 -16.12 9.31 -28.36
C TRP A 895 -15.63 10.67 -27.86
N ILE A 896 -14.76 11.34 -28.61
CA ILE A 896 -14.27 12.69 -28.30
C ILE A 896 -15.44 13.68 -28.24
N LYS A 897 -16.40 13.58 -29.17
CA LYS A 897 -17.62 14.39 -29.13
C LYS A 897 -18.45 14.12 -27.88
N GLU A 898 -18.69 12.85 -27.55
CA GLU A 898 -19.45 12.47 -26.34
C GLU A 898 -18.75 12.95 -25.05
N ILE A 899 -17.42 12.81 -24.98
CA ILE A 899 -16.60 13.31 -23.87
C ILE A 899 -16.79 14.82 -23.69
N LYS A 900 -16.79 15.59 -24.79
CA LYS A 900 -17.07 17.02 -24.74
C LYS A 900 -18.49 17.31 -24.23
N GLU A 901 -19.49 16.59 -24.75
CA GLU A 901 -20.89 16.70 -24.34
C GLU A 901 -21.08 16.35 -22.84
N LYS A 902 -20.23 15.48 -22.29
CA LYS A 902 -20.21 15.09 -20.87
C LYS A 902 -19.35 16.00 -19.99
N ASN A 903 -19.04 17.21 -20.46
CA ASN A 903 -18.38 18.31 -19.72
C ASN A 903 -16.93 18.05 -19.30
N PHE A 904 -16.26 17.06 -19.89
CA PHE A 904 -14.80 16.90 -19.74
C PHE A 904 -14.05 18.02 -20.48
N ASN A 905 -12.83 18.32 -20.04
CA ASN A 905 -11.95 19.30 -20.69
C ASN A 905 -10.59 18.70 -21.12
N VAL A 906 -10.26 17.49 -20.65
CA VAL A 906 -9.03 16.78 -20.99
C VAL A 906 -9.35 15.34 -21.40
N ILE A 907 -8.60 14.86 -22.39
CA ILE A 907 -8.51 13.45 -22.76
C ILE A 907 -7.10 12.98 -22.43
N GLU A 908 -6.98 11.76 -21.91
CA GLU A 908 -5.71 11.06 -21.84
C GLU A 908 -5.71 9.91 -22.84
N LEU A 909 -4.63 9.79 -23.61
CA LEU A 909 -4.49 8.79 -24.67
C LEU A 909 -3.33 7.84 -24.36
N GLY A 910 -3.64 6.58 -24.04
CA GLY A 910 -2.65 5.52 -23.86
C GLY A 910 -2.00 5.10 -25.17
N MET A 911 -0.71 5.41 -25.33
CA MET A 911 0.10 5.02 -26.49
C MET A 911 0.78 3.66 -26.31
N LYS A 912 0.29 2.83 -25.39
CA LYS A 912 0.74 1.44 -25.25
C LYS A 912 0.24 0.62 -26.43
N ALA A 913 1.07 -0.32 -26.91
CA ALA A 913 0.70 -1.22 -27.99
C ALA A 913 -0.43 -2.17 -27.52
N PRO A 914 -1.60 -2.17 -28.18
CA PRO A 914 -2.72 -3.02 -27.79
C PRO A 914 -2.41 -4.50 -28.02
N TYR A 915 -2.97 -5.35 -27.17
CA TYR A 915 -2.87 -6.81 -27.35
C TYR A 915 -3.70 -7.24 -28.57
N GLN A 916 -3.08 -7.94 -29.52
CA GLN A 916 -3.73 -8.45 -30.75
C GLN A 916 -4.24 -7.38 -31.75
N MET A 917 -3.91 -6.10 -31.57
CA MET A 917 -4.21 -5.04 -32.54
C MET A 917 -2.93 -4.31 -32.97
N SER A 918 -3.02 -3.57 -34.07
CA SER A 918 -1.90 -2.73 -34.53
C SER A 918 -1.65 -1.56 -33.57
N GLU A 919 -0.39 -1.15 -33.41
CA GLU A 919 -0.03 0.07 -32.67
C GLU A 919 -0.57 1.31 -33.41
N ILE A 920 -1.08 2.30 -32.69
CA ILE A 920 -1.54 3.55 -33.30
C ILE A 920 -0.39 4.24 -34.06
N THR A 921 -0.69 4.71 -35.27
CA THR A 921 0.30 5.41 -36.09
C THR A 921 0.38 6.89 -35.73
N GLU A 922 1.43 7.56 -36.21
CA GLU A 922 1.56 9.01 -36.05
C GLU A 922 0.40 9.78 -36.69
N LYS A 923 -0.11 9.27 -37.81
CA LYS A 923 -1.31 9.82 -38.46
C LYS A 923 -2.52 9.68 -37.54
N GLY A 924 -2.71 8.51 -36.93
CA GLY A 924 -3.81 8.28 -35.98
C GLY A 924 -3.74 9.20 -34.76
N ILE A 925 -2.56 9.37 -34.17
CA ILE A 925 -2.35 10.30 -33.04
C ILE A 925 -2.68 11.73 -33.46
N LYS A 926 -2.17 12.17 -34.62
CA LYS A 926 -2.46 13.52 -35.14
C LYS A 926 -3.95 13.73 -35.36
N GLU A 927 -4.65 12.74 -35.93
CA GLU A 927 -6.09 12.83 -36.18
C GLU A 927 -6.90 12.98 -34.88
N ILE A 928 -6.52 12.25 -33.82
CA ILE A 928 -7.13 12.41 -32.49
C ILE A 928 -6.88 13.82 -31.92
N LEU A 929 -5.64 14.31 -32.05
CA LEU A 929 -5.26 15.66 -31.60
C LEU A 929 -6.02 16.75 -32.37
N ASP A 930 -6.17 16.60 -33.69
CA ASP A 930 -6.94 17.52 -34.54
C ASP A 930 -8.41 17.55 -34.08
N TYR A 931 -9.03 16.40 -33.80
CA TYR A 931 -10.42 16.34 -33.30
C TYR A 931 -10.58 16.90 -31.89
N ALA A 932 -9.61 16.69 -31.01
CA ALA A 932 -9.61 17.31 -29.70
C ALA A 932 -9.55 18.85 -29.83
N GLN A 933 -8.70 19.37 -30.74
CA GLN A 933 -8.65 20.79 -31.03
C GLN A 933 -9.98 21.34 -31.56
N GLU A 934 -10.60 20.66 -32.54
CA GLU A 934 -11.90 21.03 -33.11
C GLU A 934 -13.00 21.15 -32.04
N THR A 935 -12.94 20.30 -31.01
CA THR A 935 -13.92 20.26 -29.90
C THR A 935 -13.51 21.11 -28.69
N GLY A 936 -12.34 21.75 -28.75
CA GLY A 936 -11.78 22.55 -27.65
C GLY A 936 -11.35 21.74 -26.43
N LEU A 937 -11.12 20.43 -26.59
CA LEU A 937 -10.53 19.55 -25.59
C LEU A 937 -9.01 19.60 -25.65
N LYS A 938 -8.37 19.34 -24.52
CA LYS A 938 -6.93 19.14 -24.44
C LYS A 938 -6.57 17.67 -24.32
N VAL A 939 -5.35 17.30 -24.70
CA VAL A 939 -4.90 15.90 -24.74
C VAL A 939 -3.59 15.73 -23.95
N ILE A 940 -3.58 14.74 -23.08
CA ILE A 940 -2.38 14.18 -22.46
C ILE A 940 -2.01 12.93 -23.23
N LEU A 941 -0.75 12.81 -23.64
CA LEU A 941 -0.22 11.62 -24.29
C LEU A 941 0.52 10.75 -23.26
N TRP A 942 0.08 9.51 -23.12
CA TRP A 942 0.64 8.56 -22.17
C TRP A 942 1.58 7.57 -22.84
N PHE A 943 2.84 7.59 -22.44
CA PHE A 943 3.89 6.77 -23.02
C PHE A 943 3.97 5.36 -22.43
N SER A 944 4.51 4.42 -23.22
CA SER A 944 4.68 3.02 -22.82
C SER A 944 6.03 2.77 -22.15
N ASP A 945 6.00 2.37 -20.87
CA ASP A 945 7.21 2.05 -20.09
C ASP A 945 7.98 0.81 -20.54
N ARG A 946 7.47 0.05 -21.52
CA ARG A 946 8.03 -1.23 -21.96
C ARG A 946 8.97 -1.12 -23.16
N LYS A 947 9.27 0.09 -23.65
CA LYS A 947 10.17 0.29 -24.79
C LYS A 947 11.63 0.17 -24.33
N LYS A 948 12.42 -0.68 -25.02
CA LYS A 948 13.85 -0.90 -24.71
C LYS A 948 14.70 0.36 -24.84
N GLU A 949 14.34 1.26 -25.76
CA GLU A 949 15.02 2.54 -26.03
C GLU A 949 14.08 3.71 -25.70
N TYR A 950 13.70 3.80 -24.43
CA TYR A 950 12.64 4.73 -23.98
C TYR A 950 12.93 6.19 -24.32
N ASN A 951 14.16 6.67 -24.11
CA ASN A 951 14.52 8.06 -24.39
C ASN A 951 14.44 8.38 -25.89
N SER A 952 14.89 7.48 -26.77
CA SER A 952 14.74 7.67 -28.23
C SER A 952 13.28 7.67 -28.66
N TYR A 953 12.45 6.86 -28.01
CA TYR A 953 11.00 6.88 -28.21
C TYR A 953 10.35 8.20 -27.77
N LEU A 954 10.75 8.74 -26.61
CA LEU A 954 10.31 10.07 -26.16
C LEU A 954 10.74 11.17 -27.13
N GLU A 955 12.01 11.18 -27.54
CA GLU A 955 12.55 12.16 -28.48
C GLU A 955 11.77 12.19 -29.81
N ASP A 956 11.50 11.01 -30.38
CA ASP A 956 10.70 10.87 -31.60
C ASP A 956 9.27 11.41 -31.42
N LYS A 957 8.54 10.95 -30.40
CA LYS A 957 7.13 11.29 -30.24
C LYS A 957 6.92 12.73 -29.77
N MET A 958 7.69 13.19 -28.78
CA MET A 958 7.61 14.57 -28.30
C MET A 958 8.03 15.57 -29.39
N GLY A 959 9.08 15.25 -30.15
CA GLY A 959 9.53 16.09 -31.26
C GLY A 959 8.45 16.32 -32.32
N LYS A 960 7.60 15.34 -32.57
CA LYS A 960 6.51 15.39 -33.56
C LYS A 960 5.27 16.15 -33.06
N PHE A 961 4.90 16.00 -31.79
CA PHE A 961 3.60 16.46 -31.30
C PHE A 961 3.63 17.65 -30.32
N ARG A 962 4.78 18.05 -29.78
CA ARG A 962 4.88 19.16 -28.80
C ARG A 962 4.30 20.49 -29.26
N ASN A 963 4.24 20.75 -30.56
CA ASN A 963 3.70 22.01 -31.10
C ASN A 963 2.19 21.95 -31.40
N HIS A 964 1.52 20.81 -31.14
CA HIS A 964 0.10 20.67 -31.45
C HIS A 964 -0.75 21.47 -30.45
N PRO A 965 -1.67 22.37 -30.88
CA PRO A 965 -2.45 23.21 -29.97
C PRO A 965 -3.37 22.48 -28.98
N ALA A 966 -3.80 21.26 -29.30
CA ALA A 966 -4.56 20.42 -28.37
C ALA A 966 -3.72 19.78 -27.25
N LEU A 967 -2.40 19.75 -27.34
CA LEU A 967 -1.57 19.08 -26.34
C LEU A 967 -1.58 19.83 -25.00
N LEU A 968 -1.70 19.08 -23.90
CA LEU A 968 -1.56 19.56 -22.51
C LEU A 968 -0.30 19.03 -21.83
N GLY A 969 0.16 17.85 -22.21
CA GLY A 969 1.28 17.24 -21.53
C GLY A 969 1.46 15.76 -21.77
N TRP A 970 2.34 15.22 -20.94
CA TRP A 970 2.94 13.91 -21.10
C TRP A 970 2.82 13.14 -19.80
N GLN A 971 2.22 11.94 -19.85
CA GLN A 971 2.36 10.96 -18.77
C GLN A 971 3.57 10.08 -19.11
N ILE A 972 4.64 10.24 -18.33
CA ILE A 972 5.99 9.72 -18.67
C ILE A 972 6.36 8.45 -17.92
N VAL A 973 5.62 8.09 -16.88
CA VAL A 973 5.81 6.86 -16.08
C VAL A 973 4.46 6.46 -15.50
N ASP A 974 4.18 5.17 -15.49
CA ASP A 974 2.97 4.55 -14.92
C ASP A 974 3.30 3.69 -13.69
N GLU A 975 2.78 4.10 -12.52
CA GLU A 975 2.79 3.35 -11.25
C GLU A 975 4.14 2.69 -10.90
N PRO A 976 5.24 3.46 -10.82
CA PRO A 976 6.57 2.90 -10.62
C PRO A 976 6.68 2.09 -9.31
N ALA A 977 6.01 2.50 -8.23
CA ALA A 977 6.01 1.78 -6.97
C ALA A 977 4.98 0.60 -6.92
N GLY A 978 3.99 0.58 -7.81
CA GLY A 978 2.87 -0.38 -7.82
C GLY A 978 3.14 -1.68 -8.58
N GLY A 979 4.41 -2.01 -8.84
CA GLY A 979 4.81 -3.17 -9.66
C GLY A 979 5.32 -2.81 -11.06
N GLY A 980 5.57 -1.52 -11.32
CA GLY A 980 6.31 -1.05 -12.49
C GLY A 980 7.74 -1.60 -12.55
N ASN A 981 8.33 -1.59 -13.76
CA ASN A 981 9.72 -2.02 -13.98
C ASN A 981 10.71 -0.83 -13.98
N VAL A 982 10.35 0.30 -13.35
CA VAL A 982 11.12 1.55 -13.42
C VAL A 982 11.68 1.86 -12.04
N SER A 983 13.00 2.02 -11.93
CA SER A 983 13.66 2.34 -10.66
C SER A 983 13.50 3.80 -10.26
N GLU A 984 13.63 4.13 -8.97
CA GLU A 984 13.58 5.50 -8.44
C GLU A 984 14.52 6.48 -9.19
N ALA A 985 15.73 6.04 -9.52
CA ALA A 985 16.69 6.86 -10.25
C ALA A 985 16.25 7.08 -11.70
N GLU A 986 15.66 6.07 -12.33
CA GLU A 986 15.18 6.16 -13.70
C GLU A 986 13.98 7.10 -13.84
N VAL A 987 13.11 7.17 -12.82
CA VAL A 987 12.01 8.15 -12.75
C VAL A 987 12.53 9.58 -12.91
N ARG A 988 13.57 9.98 -12.16
CA ARG A 988 14.20 11.31 -12.28
C ARG A 988 14.77 11.55 -13.68
N VAL A 989 15.53 10.58 -14.19
CA VAL A 989 16.15 10.67 -15.52
C VAL A 989 15.11 10.88 -16.62
N ARG A 990 13.98 10.15 -16.57
CA ARG A 990 12.91 10.28 -17.55
C ARG A 990 12.23 11.65 -17.49
N TYR A 991 11.96 12.15 -16.29
CA TYR A 991 11.39 13.49 -16.11
C TYR A 991 12.32 14.59 -16.62
N GLU A 992 13.59 14.57 -16.23
CA GLU A 992 14.58 15.55 -16.68
C GLU A 992 14.78 15.51 -18.20
N PHE A 993 14.79 14.31 -18.78
CA PHE A 993 14.89 14.15 -20.23
C PHE A 993 13.65 14.68 -20.95
N ALA A 994 12.44 14.39 -20.46
CA ALA A 994 11.20 14.95 -20.99
C ALA A 994 11.21 16.49 -20.92
N LYS A 995 11.63 17.06 -19.79
CA LYS A 995 11.75 18.51 -19.61
C LYS A 995 12.83 19.15 -20.47
N LYS A 996 13.91 18.42 -20.79
CA LYS A 996 14.91 18.88 -21.76
C LYS A 996 14.34 18.97 -23.18
N LEU A 997 13.52 18.00 -23.59
CA LEU A 997 12.92 17.94 -24.92
C LEU A 997 11.75 18.91 -25.10
N ASP A 998 10.91 19.01 -24.07
CA ASP A 998 9.72 19.85 -24.05
C ASP A 998 9.56 20.51 -22.67
N PRO A 999 10.23 21.64 -22.44
CA PRO A 999 10.09 22.39 -21.20
C PRO A 999 8.81 23.24 -21.18
N GLN A 1000 7.87 23.07 -22.13
CA GLN A 1000 6.68 23.91 -22.30
C GLN A 1000 5.40 23.25 -21.82
N HIS A 1001 5.36 21.91 -21.84
CA HIS A 1001 4.19 21.15 -21.44
C HIS A 1001 4.38 20.45 -20.09
N ILE A 1002 3.26 20.12 -19.47
CA ILE A 1002 3.25 19.35 -18.22
C ILE A 1002 3.81 17.96 -18.49
N SER A 1003 4.63 17.45 -17.59
CA SER A 1003 5.13 16.08 -17.57
C SER A 1003 4.90 15.52 -16.17
N PHE A 1004 4.19 14.40 -16.10
CA PHE A 1004 3.85 13.81 -14.82
C PHE A 1004 3.90 12.30 -14.84
N MET A 1005 3.91 11.76 -13.63
CA MET A 1005 3.71 10.35 -13.38
C MET A 1005 2.50 10.20 -12.47
N ASN A 1006 1.71 9.17 -12.72
CA ASN A 1006 0.78 8.66 -11.73
C ASN A 1006 1.51 7.59 -10.91
N ASP A 1007 1.31 7.60 -9.61
CA ASP A 1007 1.84 6.58 -8.71
C ASP A 1007 0.74 5.99 -7.82
N VAL A 1008 1.03 4.88 -7.14
CA VAL A 1008 0.17 4.35 -6.10
C VAL A 1008 0.40 5.09 -4.77
N PRO A 1009 -0.54 5.09 -3.81
CA PRO A 1009 -0.39 5.83 -2.56
C PRO A 1009 0.90 5.52 -1.81
N VAL A 1010 1.34 4.26 -1.79
CA VAL A 1010 2.59 3.86 -1.13
C VAL A 1010 3.84 4.47 -1.79
N GLY A 1011 3.81 4.69 -3.11
CA GLY A 1011 4.89 5.34 -3.85
C GLY A 1011 5.04 6.80 -3.45
N PHE A 1012 3.92 7.52 -3.39
CA PHE A 1012 3.88 8.89 -2.86
C PHE A 1012 4.37 8.97 -1.41
N GLN A 1013 3.86 8.10 -0.51
CA GLN A 1013 4.25 8.08 0.91
C GLN A 1013 5.75 7.83 1.10
N LYS A 1014 6.35 6.97 0.27
CA LYS A 1014 7.79 6.69 0.27
C LYS A 1014 8.61 7.74 -0.49
N ARG A 1015 7.95 8.72 -1.14
CA ARG A 1015 8.58 9.70 -2.03
C ARG A 1015 9.42 9.03 -3.13
N TYR A 1016 8.86 8.01 -3.76
CA TYR A 1016 9.54 7.17 -4.75
C TYR A 1016 10.09 8.01 -5.91
N GLY A 1017 11.42 8.11 -6.02
CA GLY A 1017 12.09 8.92 -7.04
C GLY A 1017 12.28 10.40 -6.69
N ALA A 1018 11.95 10.86 -5.49
CA ALA A 1018 12.21 12.24 -5.07
C ALA A 1018 13.71 12.61 -5.12
N TYR A 1019 13.98 13.90 -5.30
CA TYR A 1019 15.33 14.45 -5.28
C TYR A 1019 15.93 14.39 -3.87
N PRO A 1020 17.09 13.74 -3.64
CA PRO A 1020 17.67 13.62 -2.29
C PRO A 1020 17.91 14.96 -1.58
N GLU A 1021 18.26 15.99 -2.33
CA GLU A 1021 18.67 17.30 -1.84
C GLU A 1021 17.50 18.25 -1.52
N THR A 1022 16.35 18.09 -2.20
CA THR A 1022 15.16 18.94 -2.01
C THR A 1022 13.98 18.19 -1.41
N GLY A 1023 13.94 16.86 -1.54
CA GLY A 1023 12.79 16.01 -1.20
C GLY A 1023 11.61 16.12 -2.17
N ILE A 1024 11.71 16.93 -3.23
CA ILE A 1024 10.62 17.18 -4.19
C ILE A 1024 10.53 16.04 -5.20
N LEU A 1025 9.31 15.64 -5.55
CA LEU A 1025 9.07 14.63 -6.59
C LEU A 1025 9.27 15.21 -8.00
N PRO A 1026 9.91 14.47 -8.93
CA PRO A 1026 10.22 14.94 -10.29
C PRO A 1026 8.97 14.92 -11.20
N THR A 1027 8.04 15.84 -10.98
CA THR A 1027 6.79 15.97 -11.75
C THR A 1027 6.25 17.42 -11.71
N ASP A 1028 5.44 17.85 -12.68
CA ASP A 1028 4.66 19.10 -12.51
C ASP A 1028 3.29 18.89 -11.85
N ALA A 1029 2.79 17.65 -11.79
CA ALA A 1029 1.51 17.30 -11.21
C ALA A 1029 1.64 16.02 -10.38
N LEU A 1030 1.49 16.14 -9.07
CA LEU A 1030 1.41 14.98 -8.19
C LEU A 1030 0.10 14.24 -8.50
N CYS A 1031 0.19 13.11 -9.17
CA CYS A 1031 -0.95 12.29 -9.53
C CYS A 1031 -0.87 10.95 -8.80
N ILE A 1032 -1.95 10.54 -8.14
CA ILE A 1032 -2.07 9.19 -7.58
C ILE A 1032 -3.21 8.42 -8.26
N THR A 1033 -3.02 7.12 -8.40
CA THR A 1033 -4.08 6.17 -8.71
C THR A 1033 -4.65 5.59 -7.41
N TYR A 1034 -5.96 5.70 -7.19
CA TYR A 1034 -6.60 5.12 -6.00
C TYR A 1034 -8.02 4.65 -6.28
N TYR A 1035 -8.28 3.35 -6.07
CA TYR A 1035 -9.54 2.69 -6.43
C TYR A 1035 -10.18 1.99 -5.22
N PRO A 1036 -11.01 2.69 -4.43
CA PRO A 1036 -11.48 2.19 -3.13
C PRO A 1036 -12.61 1.14 -3.21
N ILE A 1037 -13.19 0.86 -4.38
CA ILE A 1037 -14.31 -0.09 -4.51
C ILE A 1037 -13.81 -1.45 -5.03
N ALA A 1038 -12.83 -2.02 -4.33
CA ALA A 1038 -12.32 -3.36 -4.63
C ALA A 1038 -13.11 -4.44 -3.88
N ASP A 1039 -13.01 -5.69 -4.34
CA ASP A 1039 -13.41 -6.85 -3.55
C ASP A 1039 -12.22 -7.27 -2.67
N HIS A 1040 -12.43 -7.44 -1.36
CA HIS A 1040 -11.37 -7.76 -0.40
C HIS A 1040 -10.69 -9.09 -0.78
N HIS A 1041 -9.57 -9.00 -1.49
CA HIS A 1041 -8.59 -10.06 -1.59
C HIS A 1041 -7.34 -9.58 -0.85
N GLU A 1042 -6.84 -10.42 0.03
CA GLU A 1042 -5.67 -10.20 0.91
C GLU A 1042 -4.35 -9.92 0.14
N ASP A 1043 -4.39 -9.93 -1.20
CA ASP A 1043 -3.23 -9.84 -2.11
C ASP A 1043 -2.91 -8.42 -2.63
N ALA A 1044 -3.65 -7.38 -2.26
CA ALA A 1044 -3.31 -6.02 -2.66
C ALA A 1044 -2.93 -5.20 -1.44
N ALA A 1045 -1.64 -4.93 -1.25
CA ALA A 1045 -1.15 -3.93 -0.31
C ALA A 1045 -1.67 -2.50 -0.60
N ASP A 1046 -2.44 -2.33 -1.70
CA ASP A 1046 -3.03 -1.08 -2.20
C ASP A 1046 -4.58 -1.03 -2.13
N VAL A 1047 -5.27 -1.89 -1.35
CA VAL A 1047 -6.76 -1.81 -1.32
C VAL A 1047 -7.21 -0.53 -0.64
N GLY A 1048 -7.79 0.37 -1.43
CA GLY A 1048 -8.29 1.63 -0.93
C GLY A 1048 -9.51 1.48 -0.02
N ASN A 1049 -9.50 2.20 1.09
CA ASN A 1049 -10.69 2.50 1.89
C ASN A 1049 -10.98 3.99 1.72
N PHE A 1050 -12.26 4.35 1.54
CA PHE A 1050 -12.71 5.73 1.51
C PHE A 1050 -12.10 6.56 2.65
N ASP A 1051 -11.98 6.01 3.85
CA ASP A 1051 -11.49 6.69 5.07
C ASP A 1051 -10.08 7.30 4.92
N ASN A 1052 -9.23 6.78 4.04
CA ASN A 1052 -7.86 7.25 3.88
C ASN A 1052 -7.74 8.45 2.92
N CYS A 1053 -8.74 8.72 2.06
CA CYS A 1053 -8.65 9.78 1.06
C CYS A 1053 -8.36 11.18 1.64
N PRO A 1054 -9.04 11.65 2.71
CA PRO A 1054 -8.78 12.97 3.29
C PRO A 1054 -7.32 13.19 3.66
N ALA A 1055 -6.71 12.24 4.36
CA ALA A 1055 -5.32 12.33 4.80
C ALA A 1055 -4.36 12.35 3.62
N ILE A 1056 -4.54 11.44 2.65
CA ILE A 1056 -3.71 11.35 1.45
C ILE A 1056 -3.69 12.68 0.68
N PHE A 1057 -4.86 13.27 0.41
CA PHE A 1057 -4.91 14.51 -0.37
C PHE A 1057 -4.42 15.72 0.40
N ASN A 1058 -4.62 15.78 1.72
CA ASN A 1058 -4.04 16.82 2.55
C ASN A 1058 -2.49 16.76 2.49
N ASP A 1059 -1.91 15.56 2.57
CA ASP A 1059 -0.45 15.37 2.44
C ASP A 1059 0.04 15.74 1.04
N MET A 1060 -0.66 15.32 -0.02
CA MET A 1060 -0.35 15.71 -1.40
C MET A 1060 -0.39 17.22 -1.61
N LYS A 1061 -1.39 17.91 -1.02
CA LYS A 1061 -1.48 19.38 -1.07
C LYS A 1061 -0.27 20.04 -0.43
N GLN A 1062 0.20 19.54 0.73
CA GLN A 1062 1.38 20.09 1.38
C GLN A 1062 2.66 19.79 0.59
N GLU A 1063 2.77 18.60 0.01
CA GLU A 1063 3.93 18.23 -0.81
C GLU A 1063 3.98 19.09 -2.09
N ALA A 1064 2.85 19.23 -2.80
CA ALA A 1064 2.76 20.03 -4.02
C ALA A 1064 3.16 21.50 -3.82
N LYS A 1065 2.86 22.08 -2.65
CA LYS A 1065 3.23 23.46 -2.30
C LYS A 1065 4.75 23.68 -2.33
N LYS A 1066 5.57 22.67 -2.05
CA LYS A 1066 7.04 22.79 -2.04
C LYS A 1066 7.61 23.06 -3.44
N GLY A 1067 7.06 22.41 -4.45
CA GLY A 1067 7.48 22.54 -5.85
C GLY A 1067 6.63 23.50 -6.69
N GLY A 1068 5.48 23.93 -6.17
CA GLY A 1068 4.46 24.63 -6.95
C GLY A 1068 3.79 23.72 -7.98
N GLN A 1069 3.53 22.47 -7.60
CA GLN A 1069 2.98 21.42 -8.46
C GLN A 1069 1.44 21.43 -8.42
N ALA A 1070 0.80 20.86 -9.44
CA ALA A 1070 -0.61 20.52 -9.40
C ALA A 1070 -0.85 19.25 -8.56
N VAL A 1071 -2.09 19.02 -8.13
CA VAL A 1071 -2.51 17.81 -7.40
C VAL A 1071 -3.63 17.15 -8.18
N TRP A 1072 -3.36 16.00 -8.79
CA TRP A 1072 -4.32 15.26 -9.61
C TRP A 1072 -4.67 13.91 -8.97
N PHE A 1073 -5.87 13.44 -9.29
CA PHE A 1073 -6.37 12.17 -8.80
C PHE A 1073 -6.87 11.31 -9.95
N TRP A 1074 -6.26 10.14 -10.16
CA TRP A 1074 -6.79 9.12 -11.05
C TRP A 1074 -7.84 8.29 -10.32
N THR A 1075 -9.11 8.58 -10.58
CA THR A 1075 -10.26 8.03 -9.86
C THR A 1075 -10.90 6.84 -10.58
N GLN A 1076 -11.54 5.98 -9.79
CA GLN A 1076 -12.27 4.82 -10.28
C GLN A 1076 -13.52 5.26 -11.04
N SER A 1077 -13.67 4.84 -12.30
CA SER A 1077 -14.94 4.92 -13.04
C SER A 1077 -15.34 3.59 -13.68
N PHE A 1078 -14.56 2.54 -13.42
CA PHE A 1078 -14.74 1.19 -13.92
C PHE A 1078 -15.11 0.21 -12.80
N GLY A 1079 -15.48 -1.01 -13.17
CA GLY A 1079 -15.78 -2.10 -12.25
C GLY A 1079 -16.12 -3.38 -12.99
N TYR A 1080 -16.62 -4.38 -12.25
CA TYR A 1080 -17.12 -5.67 -12.77
C TYR A 1080 -16.07 -6.51 -13.52
N ARG A 1081 -14.79 -6.28 -13.26
CA ARG A 1081 -13.66 -6.93 -13.93
C ARG A 1081 -12.44 -6.95 -13.04
N TRP A 1082 -11.50 -7.86 -13.34
CA TRP A 1082 -10.28 -8.07 -12.58
C TRP A 1082 -10.58 -8.42 -11.11
N ASN A 1083 -10.34 -7.47 -10.19
CA ASN A 1083 -10.55 -7.58 -8.75
C ASN A 1083 -11.62 -6.58 -8.24
N TRP A 1084 -12.28 -5.81 -9.11
CA TRP A 1084 -13.24 -4.78 -8.70
C TRP A 1084 -14.67 -5.26 -8.88
N LYS A 1085 -15.40 -5.36 -7.76
CA LYS A 1085 -16.76 -5.91 -7.70
C LYS A 1085 -17.79 -5.11 -8.49
N ARG A 1086 -17.65 -3.78 -8.58
CA ARG A 1086 -18.60 -2.91 -9.31
C ARG A 1086 -18.01 -1.54 -9.60
N THR A 1087 -18.70 -0.76 -10.43
CA THR A 1087 -18.44 0.68 -10.59
C THR A 1087 -18.91 1.46 -9.36
N PRO A 1088 -18.42 2.69 -9.15
CA PRO A 1088 -19.01 3.61 -8.17
C PRO A 1088 -20.51 3.81 -8.37
N THR A 1089 -21.22 3.99 -7.26
CA THR A 1089 -22.56 4.57 -7.25
C THR A 1089 -22.50 6.07 -7.53
N PRO A 1090 -23.61 6.71 -7.93
CA PRO A 1090 -23.68 8.16 -8.07
C PRO A 1090 -23.21 8.92 -6.82
N GLU A 1091 -23.56 8.44 -5.63
CA GLU A 1091 -23.20 9.05 -4.35
C GLU A 1091 -21.69 8.89 -4.06
N GLU A 1092 -21.12 7.71 -4.30
CA GLU A 1092 -19.66 7.52 -4.21
C GLU A 1092 -18.89 8.34 -5.25
N ALA A 1093 -19.47 8.61 -6.43
CA ALA A 1093 -18.87 9.50 -7.41
C ALA A 1093 -18.81 10.95 -6.90
N VAL A 1094 -19.79 11.40 -6.10
CA VAL A 1094 -19.73 12.70 -5.40
C VAL A 1094 -18.55 12.72 -4.44
N TYR A 1095 -18.37 11.66 -3.63
CA TYR A 1095 -17.23 11.52 -2.73
C TYR A 1095 -15.90 11.65 -3.48
N LEU A 1096 -15.73 10.84 -4.53
CA LEU A 1096 -14.52 10.76 -5.34
C LEU A 1096 -14.20 12.07 -6.07
N ALA A 1097 -15.18 12.97 -6.21
CA ALA A 1097 -14.99 14.30 -6.77
C ALA A 1097 -14.69 15.38 -5.71
N TYR A 1098 -15.52 15.45 -4.66
CA TYR A 1098 -15.52 16.59 -3.74
C TYR A 1098 -14.56 16.44 -2.56
N VAL A 1099 -14.30 15.22 -2.07
CA VAL A 1099 -13.33 15.03 -0.99
C VAL A 1099 -11.92 15.41 -1.45
N PRO A 1100 -11.38 14.89 -2.57
CA PRO A 1100 -10.08 15.32 -3.06
C PRO A 1100 -10.02 16.83 -3.31
N LEU A 1101 -11.07 17.42 -3.90
CA LEU A 1101 -11.15 18.87 -4.14
C LEU A 1101 -11.04 19.68 -2.84
N VAL A 1102 -11.81 19.34 -1.81
CA VAL A 1102 -11.79 20.05 -0.51
C VAL A 1102 -10.40 19.98 0.12
N HIS A 1103 -9.71 18.85 -0.07
CA HIS A 1103 -8.35 18.63 0.43
C HIS A 1103 -7.24 19.12 -0.50
N GLY A 1104 -7.57 19.80 -1.61
CA GLY A 1104 -6.60 20.53 -2.43
C GLY A 1104 -6.27 19.92 -3.80
N ALA A 1105 -6.96 18.87 -4.23
CA ALA A 1105 -6.88 18.41 -5.61
C ALA A 1105 -7.30 19.53 -6.57
N THR A 1106 -6.57 19.66 -7.67
CA THR A 1106 -6.80 20.63 -8.75
C THR A 1106 -7.26 19.94 -10.04
N GLY A 1107 -7.35 18.61 -10.02
CA GLY A 1107 -7.75 17.82 -11.17
C GLY A 1107 -8.13 16.39 -10.82
N ILE A 1108 -9.01 15.81 -11.63
CA ILE A 1108 -9.40 14.41 -11.59
C ILE A 1108 -9.30 13.83 -12.99
N LEU A 1109 -8.70 12.65 -13.10
CA LEU A 1109 -8.64 11.82 -14.30
C LEU A 1109 -9.49 10.58 -14.05
N HIS A 1110 -10.30 10.15 -15.00
CA HIS A 1110 -11.12 8.94 -14.87
C HIS A 1110 -10.48 7.76 -15.63
N PHE A 1111 -10.23 6.66 -14.93
CA PHE A 1111 -9.89 5.38 -15.54
C PHE A 1111 -11.17 4.57 -15.67
N MET A 1112 -11.73 4.25 -16.84
CA MET A 1112 -11.42 4.65 -18.21
C MET A 1112 -12.76 4.96 -18.92
N TYR A 1113 -12.71 5.64 -20.07
CA TYR A 1113 -13.87 5.76 -20.97
C TYR A 1113 -14.34 4.35 -21.34
N ARG A 1114 -15.60 3.94 -21.11
CA ARG A 1114 -16.70 4.59 -20.35
C ARG A 1114 -17.32 3.60 -19.35
N PRO A 1115 -17.95 4.06 -18.24
CA PRO A 1115 -18.63 3.17 -17.29
C PRO A 1115 -19.78 2.38 -17.92
N GLU A 1116 -20.04 1.18 -17.41
CA GLU A 1116 -21.17 0.33 -17.82
C GLU A 1116 -22.52 0.85 -17.30
N VAL A 1117 -22.51 1.63 -16.22
CA VAL A 1117 -23.73 2.15 -15.58
C VAL A 1117 -24.04 3.57 -16.05
N GLU A 1118 -25.15 3.74 -16.77
CA GLU A 1118 -25.61 5.03 -17.31
C GLU A 1118 -25.83 6.09 -16.22
N ALA A 1119 -26.37 5.69 -15.05
CA ALA A 1119 -26.57 6.60 -13.93
C ALA A 1119 -25.25 7.21 -13.43
N LEU A 1120 -24.19 6.41 -13.35
CA LEU A 1120 -22.85 6.90 -13.02
C LEU A 1120 -22.33 7.84 -14.11
N TRP A 1121 -22.49 7.50 -15.38
CA TRP A 1121 -22.03 8.35 -16.49
C TRP A 1121 -22.71 9.72 -16.50
N ASN A 1122 -24.02 9.76 -16.23
CA ASN A 1122 -24.77 11.00 -16.09
C ASN A 1122 -24.34 11.78 -14.84
N LYS A 1123 -24.12 11.11 -13.71
CA LYS A 1123 -23.62 11.77 -12.50
C LYS A 1123 -22.23 12.37 -12.70
N ILE A 1124 -21.30 11.67 -13.36
CA ILE A 1124 -19.98 12.22 -13.70
C ILE A 1124 -20.13 13.47 -14.58
N SER A 1125 -21.05 13.46 -15.54
CA SER A 1125 -21.31 14.63 -16.39
C SER A 1125 -21.86 15.84 -15.62
N GLU A 1126 -22.76 15.60 -14.66
CA GLU A 1126 -23.29 16.61 -13.74
C GLU A 1126 -22.16 17.20 -12.88
N LEU A 1127 -21.37 16.35 -12.23
CA LEU A 1127 -20.21 16.76 -11.42
C LEU A 1127 -19.21 17.57 -12.24
N ASN A 1128 -18.92 17.15 -13.48
CA ASN A 1128 -18.04 17.89 -14.37
C ASN A 1128 -18.55 19.30 -14.69
N LEU A 1129 -19.87 19.45 -14.87
CA LEU A 1129 -20.48 20.77 -15.08
C LEU A 1129 -20.39 21.64 -13.82
N GLU A 1130 -20.58 21.06 -12.64
CA GLU A 1130 -20.41 21.76 -11.36
C GLU A 1130 -18.96 22.23 -11.18
N LEU A 1131 -18.00 21.34 -11.35
CA LEU A 1131 -16.56 21.64 -11.25
C LEU A 1131 -16.12 22.70 -12.26
N SER A 1132 -16.67 22.71 -13.48
CA SER A 1132 -16.43 23.78 -14.46
C SER A 1132 -16.93 25.14 -13.93
N LYS A 1133 -18.16 25.19 -13.40
CA LYS A 1133 -18.72 26.42 -12.81
C LYS A 1133 -17.98 26.88 -11.56
N LEU A 1134 -17.44 25.93 -10.77
CA LEU A 1134 -16.70 26.20 -9.54
C LEU A 1134 -15.22 26.51 -9.78
N SER A 1135 -14.66 26.25 -10.97
CA SER A 1135 -13.22 26.45 -11.24
C SER A 1135 -12.71 27.85 -10.85
N PRO A 1136 -13.39 28.97 -11.20
CA PRO A 1136 -12.97 30.30 -10.75
C PRO A 1136 -12.95 30.48 -9.22
N VAL A 1137 -13.85 29.78 -8.52
CA VAL A 1137 -13.98 29.82 -7.06
C VAL A 1137 -12.92 28.95 -6.39
N ILE A 1138 -12.69 27.73 -6.89
CA ILE A 1138 -11.70 26.77 -6.35
C ILE A 1138 -10.31 27.40 -6.29
N PHE A 1139 -9.94 28.13 -7.35
CA PHE A 1139 -8.64 28.80 -7.49
C PHE A 1139 -8.61 30.25 -7.00
N ALA A 1140 -9.70 30.74 -6.41
CA ALA A 1140 -9.78 32.07 -5.83
C ALA A 1140 -8.99 32.18 -4.51
N GLU A 1141 -9.06 33.35 -3.88
CA GLU A 1141 -8.38 33.62 -2.62
C GLU A 1141 -8.89 32.65 -1.53
N PRO A 1142 -8.01 31.85 -0.91
CA PRO A 1142 -8.39 31.00 0.22
C PRO A 1142 -8.72 31.86 1.45
N VAL A 1143 -9.74 31.48 2.20
CA VAL A 1143 -10.06 32.08 3.51
C VAL A 1143 -9.60 31.09 4.58
N GLY A 1144 -8.40 31.31 5.10
CA GLY A 1144 -7.68 30.33 5.90
C GLY A 1144 -7.03 29.22 5.05
N ASP A 1145 -6.00 28.57 5.58
CA ASP A 1145 -5.26 27.51 4.89
C ASP A 1145 -5.75 26.09 5.21
N ALA A 1146 -6.50 25.95 6.31
CA ALA A 1146 -7.02 24.67 6.82
C ALA A 1146 -8.37 24.31 6.22
N VAL A 1147 -8.65 23.00 6.15
CA VAL A 1147 -9.98 22.46 5.88
C VAL A 1147 -10.83 22.65 7.14
N ILE A 1148 -12.04 23.15 6.96
CA ILE A 1148 -13.01 23.30 8.05
C ILE A 1148 -13.69 21.95 8.23
N ILE A 1149 -13.59 21.37 9.43
CA ILE A 1149 -14.15 20.04 9.72
C ILE A 1149 -15.18 20.17 10.84
N ALA A 1150 -16.37 19.61 10.62
CA ALA A 1150 -17.38 19.40 11.63
C ALA A 1150 -17.85 17.94 11.55
N GLU A 1151 -17.48 17.14 12.55
CA GLU A 1151 -17.66 15.68 12.53
C GLU A 1151 -17.07 15.05 11.26
N THR A 1152 -17.90 14.45 10.40
CA THR A 1152 -17.49 13.85 9.13
C THR A 1152 -17.75 14.77 7.93
N VAL A 1153 -18.17 16.03 8.14
CA VAL A 1153 -18.35 16.98 7.04
C VAL A 1153 -17.14 17.91 6.95
N HIS A 1154 -16.47 17.86 5.81
CA HIS A 1154 -15.26 18.61 5.52
C HIS A 1154 -15.59 19.72 4.53
N GLY A 1155 -14.98 20.89 4.68
CA GLY A 1155 -15.25 21.99 3.78
C GLY A 1155 -14.11 22.97 3.56
N LEU A 1156 -14.23 23.67 2.43
CA LEU A 1156 -13.25 24.60 1.89
C LEU A 1156 -13.91 25.97 1.70
N LEU A 1157 -13.29 27.02 2.25
CA LEU A 1157 -13.78 28.38 2.13
C LEU A 1157 -12.94 29.20 1.14
N ARG A 1158 -13.62 29.90 0.24
CA ARG A 1158 -13.03 30.71 -0.84
C ARG A 1158 -13.70 32.07 -0.92
N LYS A 1159 -12.92 33.10 -1.24
CA LYS A 1159 -13.41 34.44 -1.52
C LYS A 1159 -13.22 34.74 -3.00
N HIS A 1160 -14.32 35.00 -3.69
CA HIS A 1160 -14.33 35.25 -5.13
C HIS A 1160 -15.33 36.37 -5.46
N ASN A 1161 -14.88 37.40 -6.17
CA ASN A 1161 -15.70 38.57 -6.57
C ASN A 1161 -16.52 39.18 -5.42
N GLY A 1162 -15.89 39.35 -4.24
CA GLY A 1162 -16.51 39.95 -3.06
C GLY A 1162 -17.53 39.05 -2.34
N SER A 1163 -17.76 37.83 -2.84
CA SER A 1163 -18.63 36.82 -2.20
C SER A 1163 -17.79 35.70 -1.57
N PHE A 1164 -18.35 35.04 -0.57
CA PHE A 1164 -17.75 33.88 0.07
C PHE A 1164 -18.44 32.60 -0.41
N TYR A 1165 -17.64 31.58 -0.70
CA TYR A 1165 -18.10 30.28 -1.15
C TYR A 1165 -17.58 29.20 -0.21
N PHE A 1166 -18.47 28.49 0.45
CA PHE A 1166 -18.14 27.34 1.29
C PHE A 1166 -18.54 26.06 0.56
N ILE A 1167 -17.57 25.25 0.17
CA ILE A 1167 -17.78 23.96 -0.50
C ILE A 1167 -17.61 22.89 0.57
N ALA A 1168 -18.67 22.13 0.88
CA ALA A 1168 -18.67 21.13 1.94
C ALA A 1168 -19.12 19.76 1.43
N VAL A 1169 -18.57 18.69 1.99
CA VAL A 1169 -18.86 17.31 1.63
C VAL A 1169 -18.83 16.41 2.87
N ASN A 1170 -19.78 15.49 2.97
CA ASN A 1170 -19.80 14.46 4.00
C ASN A 1170 -18.87 13.32 3.59
N THR A 1171 -17.91 12.96 4.44
CA THR A 1171 -16.98 11.85 4.21
C THR A 1171 -17.53 10.51 4.66
N ALA A 1172 -18.67 10.48 5.36
CA ALA A 1172 -19.31 9.25 5.81
C ALA A 1172 -20.42 8.80 4.85
N ALA A 1173 -20.66 7.49 4.79
CA ALA A 1173 -21.79 6.90 4.08
C ALA A 1173 -23.14 7.15 4.76
N SER A 1174 -23.13 7.62 6.02
CA SER A 1174 -24.36 7.88 6.79
C SER A 1174 -24.70 9.37 6.83
N PRO A 1175 -25.99 9.74 6.92
CA PRO A 1175 -26.41 11.12 7.03
C PRO A 1175 -25.87 11.81 8.30
N ARG A 1176 -25.67 13.13 8.21
CA ARG A 1176 -25.18 13.99 9.29
C ARG A 1176 -25.83 15.37 9.25
N THR A 1177 -26.18 15.88 10.43
CA THR A 1177 -26.60 17.27 10.60
C THR A 1177 -25.50 18.02 11.33
N VAL A 1178 -24.93 19.05 10.71
CA VAL A 1178 -23.75 19.76 11.23
C VAL A 1178 -23.97 21.26 11.23
N SER A 1179 -23.26 21.95 12.11
CA SER A 1179 -23.25 23.40 12.22
C SER A 1179 -21.85 23.97 12.01
N PHE A 1180 -21.72 24.96 11.12
CA PHE A 1180 -20.47 25.66 10.83
C PHE A 1180 -20.56 27.12 11.26
N ASN A 1181 -19.68 27.55 12.17
CA ASN A 1181 -19.54 28.97 12.50
C ASN A 1181 -18.62 29.66 11.48
N LEU A 1182 -19.20 30.10 10.38
CA LEU A 1182 -18.49 30.83 9.33
C LEU A 1182 -18.28 32.30 9.70
N GLY A 1183 -19.15 32.90 10.53
CA GLY A 1183 -19.11 34.32 10.90
C GLY A 1183 -17.79 34.73 11.55
N ALA A 1184 -17.18 33.86 12.36
CA ALA A 1184 -15.85 34.09 12.94
C ALA A 1184 -14.75 34.25 11.88
N LEU A 1185 -14.89 33.62 10.71
CA LEU A 1185 -13.89 33.62 9.63
C LEU A 1185 -14.09 34.75 8.61
N ILE A 1186 -15.33 35.21 8.44
CA ILE A 1186 -15.72 36.14 7.36
C ILE A 1186 -16.33 37.46 7.84
N GLY A 1187 -16.58 37.59 9.14
CA GLY A 1187 -17.00 38.84 9.78
C GLY A 1187 -18.40 39.32 9.41
N PHE A 1188 -19.40 38.42 9.49
CA PHE A 1188 -20.81 38.78 9.49
C PHE A 1188 -21.60 37.96 10.52
N ASP A 1189 -22.65 38.57 11.08
CA ASP A 1189 -23.52 37.93 12.07
C ASP A 1189 -24.78 37.31 11.45
N ASN A 1190 -25.42 37.97 10.48
CA ASN A 1190 -26.61 37.43 9.83
C ASN A 1190 -26.48 37.58 8.31
N ALA A 1191 -26.71 36.49 7.58
CA ALA A 1191 -26.67 36.48 6.12
C ALA A 1191 -27.61 35.42 5.55
N GLN A 1192 -27.98 35.55 4.27
CA GLN A 1192 -28.68 34.50 3.53
C GLN A 1192 -27.66 33.74 2.67
N ALA A 1193 -27.51 32.44 2.92
CA ALA A 1193 -26.68 31.56 2.13
C ALA A 1193 -27.52 30.91 1.02
N GLN A 1194 -27.13 31.08 -0.23
CA GLN A 1194 -27.70 30.31 -1.33
C GLN A 1194 -27.00 28.95 -1.40
N VAL A 1195 -27.75 27.85 -1.36
CA VAL A 1195 -27.18 26.52 -1.61
C VAL A 1195 -27.16 26.31 -3.13
N ILE A 1196 -25.99 26.51 -3.69
CA ILE A 1196 -25.70 26.45 -5.12
C ILE A 1196 -25.96 25.01 -5.58
N PHE A 1197 -26.60 24.87 -6.73
CA PHE A 1197 -27.09 23.63 -7.34
C PHE A 1197 -28.35 23.01 -6.71
N GLU A 1198 -28.88 23.53 -5.60
CA GLU A 1198 -29.98 22.88 -4.85
C GLU A 1198 -31.27 23.70 -4.73
N ASN A 1199 -31.41 24.79 -5.48
CA ASN A 1199 -32.59 25.69 -5.48
C ASN A 1199 -33.19 25.97 -4.09
N ARG A 1200 -32.34 26.06 -3.06
CA ARG A 1200 -32.73 26.36 -1.68
C ARG A 1200 -31.81 27.39 -1.07
N LYS A 1201 -32.26 28.00 0.02
CA LYS A 1201 -31.52 29.00 0.77
C LYS A 1201 -31.59 28.69 2.26
N LEU A 1202 -30.52 29.02 2.97
CA LEU A 1202 -30.43 28.91 4.42
C LEU A 1202 -30.21 30.28 5.04
N VAL A 1203 -30.72 30.45 6.26
CA VAL A 1203 -30.44 31.62 7.07
C VAL A 1203 -29.22 31.32 7.93
N CYS A 1204 -28.19 32.13 7.78
CA CYS A 1204 -27.05 32.13 8.69
C CYS A 1204 -27.38 33.05 9.86
N THR A 1205 -27.40 32.50 11.08
CA THR A 1205 -27.76 33.22 12.31
C THR A 1205 -26.58 33.24 13.25
N LYS A 1206 -26.16 34.43 13.71
CA LYS A 1206 -24.94 34.62 14.51
C LYS A 1206 -23.69 33.98 13.88
N GLY A 1207 -23.59 34.04 12.54
CA GLY A 1207 -22.47 33.46 11.79
C GLY A 1207 -22.53 31.95 11.60
N VAL A 1208 -23.57 31.26 12.10
CA VAL A 1208 -23.70 29.81 12.02
C VAL A 1208 -24.64 29.37 10.89
N ILE A 1209 -24.18 28.45 10.05
CA ILE A 1209 -25.01 27.68 9.11
C ILE A 1209 -25.21 26.27 9.68
N CYS A 1210 -26.45 25.83 9.79
CA CYS A 1210 -26.81 24.45 10.15
C CYS A 1210 -27.49 23.79 8.94
N ASP A 1211 -27.04 22.60 8.55
CA ASP A 1211 -27.59 21.87 7.41
C ASP A 1211 -27.47 20.35 7.59
N THR A 1212 -28.26 19.59 6.82
CA THR A 1212 -28.26 18.12 6.84
C THR A 1212 -27.75 17.57 5.52
N PHE A 1213 -26.73 16.72 5.61
CA PHE A 1213 -26.09 16.01 4.51
C PHE A 1213 -26.48 14.54 4.57
N SER A 1214 -26.84 13.96 3.43
CA SER A 1214 -26.92 12.50 3.24
C SER A 1214 -25.51 11.90 3.19
N GLY A 1215 -25.42 10.57 3.08
CA GLY A 1215 -24.14 9.89 2.90
C GLY A 1215 -23.42 10.39 1.65
N TYR A 1216 -22.15 10.77 1.78
CA TYR A 1216 -21.31 11.28 0.68
C TYR A 1216 -21.82 12.54 -0.04
N GLU A 1217 -22.87 13.17 0.48
CA GLU A 1217 -23.48 14.35 -0.14
C GLU A 1217 -22.57 15.59 -0.02
N ARG A 1218 -22.70 16.49 -0.99
CA ARG A 1218 -22.00 17.77 -1.03
C ARG A 1218 -22.97 18.94 -1.09
N HIS A 1219 -22.65 20.01 -0.39
CA HIS A 1219 -23.37 21.30 -0.46
C HIS A 1219 -22.38 22.42 -0.78
N VAL A 1220 -22.80 23.38 -1.60
CA VAL A 1220 -21.99 24.55 -1.93
C VAL A 1220 -22.75 25.81 -1.57
N TYR A 1221 -22.26 26.56 -0.59
CA TYR A 1221 -22.93 27.76 -0.08
C TYR A 1221 -22.29 29.00 -0.68
N GLY A 1222 -23.08 29.82 -1.38
CA GLY A 1222 -22.70 31.17 -1.77
C GLY A 1222 -23.28 32.19 -0.79
N VAL A 1223 -22.41 32.97 -0.15
CA VAL A 1223 -22.81 34.03 0.78
C VAL A 1223 -22.30 35.37 0.30
N LYS A 1224 -23.22 36.33 0.15
CA LYS A 1224 -22.89 37.72 -0.14
C LYS A 1224 -22.97 38.51 1.16
N LYS A 1225 -21.98 39.37 1.38
CA LYS A 1225 -21.98 40.33 2.48
C LYS A 1225 -22.99 41.45 2.21
#